data_AF-A0A2K0T0K2-F1
#
_entry.id   AF-A0A2K0T0K2-F1
#
_cell.length_a   1.000
_cell.length_b   1.000
_cell.length_c   1.000
_cell.angle_alpha   90.00
_cell.angle_beta   90.00
_cell.angle_gamma   90.00
#
_symmetry.space_group_name_H-M   'P 1'
#
loop_
_entity.id
_entity.type
_entity.pdbx_description
1 polymer ?
#
loop_
_entity_poly.entity_id
_entity_poly.type
_entity_poly.pdbx_seq_one_letter_code
_entity_poly.pdbx_strand_id
1 'polypeptide(L)'
;MSSRRRPQEIILPDGKKIIVTLPEDLEDIRRKYPRDGDIQVEVVVHGSVEHSHYLRQSRDHHEERRQLLRKQHGPAFEEWEDIQSQLSSVTAELERLENQASGLYGNFSKFGYDAAIRTYSDEDPPTASSHASISEKVGEQRNQDGDRHGETTKLFKRPVIRQWFHQGLLWRASEQTEVMAIELFLDLVYVGIIHSNGEHMAEEATAYELLRFVITFIMAWKIWTDITLTLSWFETDDVVTRLEILFCISCLIGFTTNTTNIFIDDPAHNTYAQLVSFYLAARIFTAIFYGIAAYLLPMIKGVMISQIVSIILPTALWIASIHVDMPGRLGFTIPALFLDLYGHIGFFTLLRYKQNHAPESKWKTRFDRMFEFYPAISIEHRVERMNAFVSLVFGYSVVAILFQNQGGYDINAFLGKAILGLMQAFTFNWVYFDIDGRNISLHAIRRSPISAGLWGFAHLPFVMGYIVATSALSRLVLATDIPGTDLDQLAEPYRDSAEDHFNSGVRFFYCHGLAIALLCMAAISFSHEHKKQPTLRLNKNVRLANRIAVCIIMFFLPLATSLQSLSLISITLSLTVWVLVVELWGKSCTDDPFIGEKDGCCITYCARCKKNDVEEMIASDETLLRGELLELDRAEKTAM
;
A
#
# COMPACT_ATOMS: atom_id res chain seq x y z
N MET A 1 23.30 -20.89 -2.76
CA MET A 1 23.96 -21.37 -1.53
C MET A 1 23.25 -20.69 -0.39
N SER A 2 22.48 -21.43 0.41
CA SER A 2 21.78 -20.83 1.55
C SER A 2 22.80 -20.22 2.51
N SER A 3 22.47 -19.07 3.09
CA SER A 3 23.20 -18.51 4.22
C SER A 3 23.08 -19.51 5.38
N ARG A 4 23.97 -20.51 5.41
CA ARG A 4 24.11 -21.44 6.53
C ARG A 4 24.43 -20.60 7.75
N ARG A 5 23.57 -20.67 8.76
CA ARG A 5 23.78 -19.99 10.04
C ARG A 5 25.14 -20.43 10.58
N ARG A 6 26.05 -19.47 10.82
CA ARG A 6 27.39 -19.82 11.30
C ARG A 6 27.27 -20.58 12.63
N PRO A 7 28.05 -21.66 12.83
CA PRO A 7 28.00 -22.43 14.06
C PRO A 7 28.42 -21.55 15.24
N GLN A 8 27.66 -21.63 16.33
CA GLN A 8 27.91 -20.84 17.53
C GLN A 8 28.97 -21.52 18.38
N GLU A 9 29.98 -20.78 18.80
CA GLU A 9 31.08 -21.30 19.61
C GLU A 9 30.90 -20.88 21.08
N ILE A 10 30.97 -21.84 21.99
CA ILE A 10 30.92 -21.63 23.44
C ILE A 10 32.21 -22.20 24.03
N ILE A 11 32.87 -21.47 24.92
CA ILE A 11 34.08 -21.94 25.63
C ILE A 11 33.68 -22.23 27.08
N LEU A 12 33.96 -23.45 27.53
CA LEU A 12 33.69 -23.88 28.90
C LEU A 12 34.86 -23.51 29.85
N PRO A 13 34.62 -23.53 31.17
CA PRO A 13 35.60 -23.14 32.19
C PRO A 13 36.86 -24.02 32.23
N ASP A 14 36.74 -25.27 31.78
CA ASP A 14 37.80 -26.27 31.65
C ASP A 14 38.65 -26.09 30.37
N GLY A 15 38.37 -25.06 29.56
CA GLY A 15 39.02 -24.80 28.28
C GLY A 15 38.44 -25.60 27.12
N LYS A 16 37.38 -26.37 27.34
CA LYS A 16 36.70 -27.18 26.32
C LYS A 16 35.88 -26.28 25.38
N LYS A 17 36.03 -26.47 24.06
CA LYS A 17 35.31 -25.68 23.05
C LYS A 17 34.10 -26.44 22.55
N ILE A 18 32.92 -25.86 22.68
CA ILE A 18 31.66 -26.43 22.22
C ILE A 18 31.21 -25.72 20.95
N ILE A 19 30.98 -26.48 19.89
CA ILE A 19 30.47 -25.98 18.61
C ILE A 19 29.01 -26.40 18.49
N VAL A 20 28.11 -25.42 18.44
CA VAL A 20 26.67 -25.62 18.35
C VAL A 20 26.23 -25.51 16.89
N THR A 21 25.59 -26.57 16.38
CA THR A 21 25.25 -26.70 14.95
C THR A 21 23.79 -27.07 14.76
N LEU A 22 23.25 -26.81 13.57
CA LEU A 22 21.95 -27.36 13.18
C LEU A 22 22.05 -28.89 12.99
N PRO A 23 20.93 -29.64 13.15
CA PRO A 23 20.94 -31.10 12.99
C PRO A 23 21.48 -31.56 11.63
N GLU A 24 21.21 -30.78 10.58
CA GLU A 24 21.60 -31.08 9.20
C GLU A 24 23.11 -30.99 8.96
N ASP A 25 23.82 -30.14 9.71
CA ASP A 25 25.27 -29.88 9.55
C ASP A 25 26.14 -30.65 10.58
N LEU A 26 25.52 -31.46 11.44
CA LEU A 26 26.20 -32.11 12.56
C LEU A 26 27.29 -33.10 12.10
N GLU A 27 27.00 -33.93 11.10
CA GLU A 27 27.98 -34.89 10.59
C GLU A 27 29.14 -34.20 9.85
N ASP A 28 28.84 -33.14 9.11
CA ASP A 28 29.83 -32.35 8.36
C ASP A 28 30.81 -31.65 9.31
N ILE A 29 30.32 -31.09 10.40
CA ILE A 29 31.15 -30.38 11.39
C ILE A 29 31.92 -31.36 12.28
N ARG A 30 31.33 -32.51 12.63
CA ARG A 30 32.02 -33.58 13.37
C ARG A 30 33.18 -34.19 12.57
N ARG A 31 33.07 -34.24 11.24
CA ARG A 31 34.17 -34.65 10.35
C ARG A 31 35.31 -33.62 10.28
N LYS A 32 35.00 -32.32 10.44
CA LYS A 32 36.00 -31.24 10.44
C LYS A 32 36.86 -31.17 11.70
N TYR A 33 36.34 -31.64 12.83
CA TYR A 33 37.04 -31.64 14.11
C TYR A 33 37.16 -33.07 14.66
N PRO A 34 38.05 -33.91 14.10
CA PRO A 34 38.36 -35.22 14.66
C PRO A 34 38.98 -35.05 16.06
N ARG A 35 38.74 -36.01 16.96
CA ARG A 35 39.27 -36.03 18.34
C ARG A 35 40.78 -36.32 18.37
N ASP A 36 41.59 -35.45 17.77
CA ASP A 36 43.03 -35.62 17.73
C ASP A 36 43.74 -34.29 18.06
N GLY A 37 44.49 -34.28 19.16
CA GLY A 37 45.44 -33.23 19.57
C GLY A 37 44.90 -32.03 20.38
N ASP A 38 45.24 -32.02 21.67
CA ASP A 38 45.27 -30.92 22.66
C ASP A 38 44.04 -30.02 22.93
N ILE A 39 43.01 -29.97 22.08
CA ILE A 39 41.80 -29.17 22.33
C ILE A 39 40.58 -30.09 22.31
N GLN A 40 39.93 -30.27 23.47
CA GLN A 40 38.66 -31.01 23.54
C GLN A 40 37.56 -30.18 22.86
N VAL A 41 37.26 -30.49 21.60
CA VAL A 41 36.15 -29.89 20.85
C VAL A 41 34.94 -30.83 20.88
N GLU A 42 33.79 -30.35 21.36
CA GLU A 42 32.54 -31.11 21.37
C GLU A 42 31.49 -30.43 20.51
N VAL A 43 30.85 -31.19 19.61
CA VAL A 43 29.87 -30.68 18.66
C VAL A 43 28.47 -31.08 19.14
N VAL A 44 27.59 -30.10 19.35
CA VAL A 44 26.27 -30.30 19.97
C VAL A 44 25.18 -29.70 19.10
N VAL A 45 24.01 -30.35 19.06
CA VAL A 45 22.85 -29.86 18.31
C VAL A 45 22.24 -28.64 18.99
N HIS A 46 21.96 -27.60 18.21
CA HIS A 46 21.24 -26.42 18.67
C HIS A 46 19.87 -26.78 19.27
N GLY A 47 19.70 -26.51 20.56
CA GLY A 47 18.45 -26.72 21.29
C GLY A 47 18.32 -28.09 21.95
N SER A 48 19.36 -28.94 21.90
CA SER A 48 19.40 -30.18 22.67
C SER A 48 19.48 -29.92 24.18
N VAL A 49 19.17 -30.94 24.97
CA VAL A 49 19.33 -30.92 26.43
C VAL A 49 20.79 -30.61 26.81
N GLU A 50 21.74 -31.18 26.07
CA GLU A 50 23.19 -30.91 26.22
C GLU A 50 23.53 -29.45 25.93
N HIS A 51 23.00 -28.86 24.86
CA HIS A 51 23.22 -27.44 24.54
C HIS A 51 22.72 -26.53 25.69
N SER A 52 21.53 -26.82 26.23
CA SER A 52 20.99 -26.07 27.35
C SER A 52 21.80 -26.24 28.64
N HIS A 53 22.35 -27.44 28.88
CA HIS A 53 23.20 -27.73 30.03
C HIS A 53 24.52 -26.98 29.95
N TYR A 54 25.18 -26.99 28.80
CA TYR A 54 26.44 -26.27 28.59
C TYR A 54 26.28 -24.75 28.66
N LEU A 55 25.16 -24.20 28.17
CA LEU A 55 24.84 -22.78 28.35
C LEU A 55 24.65 -22.41 29.82
N ARG A 56 23.95 -23.24 30.61
CA ARG A 56 23.80 -23.02 32.05
C ARG A 56 25.15 -23.07 32.76
N GLN A 57 25.98 -24.07 32.45
CA GLN A 57 27.32 -24.20 33.03
C GLN A 57 28.21 -22.99 32.70
N SER A 58 28.19 -22.51 31.46
CA SER A 58 28.94 -21.30 31.06
C SER A 58 28.42 -20.05 31.77
N ARG A 59 27.09 -19.86 31.84
CA ARG A 59 26.49 -18.75 32.58
C ARG A 59 26.87 -18.77 34.05
N ASP A 60 26.71 -19.91 34.72
CA ASP A 60 26.96 -20.04 36.16
C ASP A 60 28.44 -19.76 36.47
N HIS A 61 29.37 -20.18 35.59
CA HIS A 61 30.79 -19.83 35.70
C HIS A 61 31.05 -18.33 35.53
N HIS A 62 30.43 -17.69 34.54
CA HIS A 62 30.57 -16.24 34.34
C HIS A 62 29.95 -15.44 35.49
N GLU A 63 28.83 -15.90 36.08
CA GLU A 63 28.24 -15.33 37.29
C GLU A 63 29.15 -15.48 38.50
N GLU A 64 29.75 -16.66 38.70
CA GLU A 64 30.71 -16.88 39.79
C GLU A 64 31.96 -15.99 39.63
N ARG A 65 32.50 -15.90 38.41
CA ARG A 65 33.66 -15.02 38.12
C ARG A 65 33.31 -13.55 38.31
N ARG A 66 32.10 -13.13 37.93
CA ARG A 66 31.56 -11.80 38.19
C ARG A 66 31.45 -11.53 39.68
N GLN A 67 30.98 -12.48 40.49
CA GLN A 67 30.93 -12.36 41.95
C GLN A 67 32.33 -12.29 42.58
N LEU A 68 33.31 -13.04 42.06
CA LEU A 68 34.69 -12.99 42.51
C LEU A 68 35.32 -11.62 42.21
N LEU A 69 35.12 -11.10 41.00
CA LEU A 69 35.58 -9.75 40.63
C LEU A 69 34.91 -8.67 41.49
N ARG A 70 33.62 -8.83 41.80
CA ARG A 70 32.90 -7.96 42.73
C ARG A 70 33.51 -8.00 44.14
N LYS A 71 33.88 -9.18 44.65
CA LYS A 71 34.57 -9.32 45.95
C LYS A 71 35.98 -8.74 45.93
N GLN A 72 36.69 -8.83 44.82
CA GLN A 72 38.09 -8.39 44.68
C GLN A 72 38.22 -6.88 44.49
N HIS A 73 37.30 -6.26 43.75
CA HIS A 73 37.37 -4.85 43.36
C HIS A 73 36.28 -3.97 43.98
N GLY A 74 35.33 -4.56 44.72
CA GLY A 74 34.34 -3.87 45.55
C GLY A 74 33.63 -2.72 44.83
N PRO A 75 33.78 -1.47 45.30
CA PRO A 75 33.04 -0.33 44.77
C PRO A 75 33.37 0.02 43.31
N ALA A 76 34.61 -0.20 42.86
CA ALA A 76 35.01 0.10 41.48
C ALA A 76 34.37 -0.85 40.45
N PHE A 77 34.06 -2.08 40.86
CA PHE A 77 33.35 -3.04 39.99
C PHE A 77 31.86 -2.68 39.86
N GLU A 78 31.25 -2.22 40.95
CA GLU A 78 29.85 -1.77 40.96
C GLU A 78 29.66 -0.52 40.08
N GLU A 79 30.59 0.44 40.15
CA GLU A 79 30.60 1.62 39.27
C GLU A 79 30.77 1.24 37.79
N TRP A 80 31.71 0.33 37.47
CA TRP A 80 31.89 -0.14 36.10
C TRP A 80 30.67 -0.86 35.54
N GLU A 81 29.99 -1.68 36.36
CA GLU A 81 28.79 -2.41 35.97
C GLU A 81 27.59 -1.48 35.73
N ASP A 82 27.45 -0.45 36.57
CA ASP A 82 26.43 0.58 36.41
C ASP A 82 26.65 1.39 35.12
N ILE A 83 27.90 1.82 34.87
CA ILE A 83 28.29 2.52 33.63
C ILE A 83 28.00 1.64 32.40
N GLN A 84 28.35 0.36 32.44
CA GLN A 84 28.12 -0.56 31.32
C GLN A 84 26.62 -0.81 31.08
N SER A 85 25.81 -0.87 32.14
CA SER A 85 24.35 -0.97 32.07
C SER A 85 23.74 0.27 31.42
N GLN A 86 24.17 1.46 31.86
CA GLN A 86 23.76 2.75 31.28
C GLN A 86 24.12 2.84 29.79
N LEU A 87 25.35 2.48 29.41
CA LEU A 87 25.81 2.44 28.02
C LEU A 87 24.96 1.50 27.16
N SER A 88 24.62 0.32 27.69
CA SER A 88 23.79 -0.67 27.00
C SER A 88 22.36 -0.16 26.79
N SER A 89 21.81 0.54 27.79
CA SER A 89 20.49 1.17 27.70
C SER A 89 20.44 2.27 26.64
N VAL A 90 21.42 3.18 26.67
CA VAL A 90 21.53 4.27 25.69
C VAL A 90 21.70 3.73 24.27
N THR A 91 22.49 2.66 24.10
CA THR A 91 22.67 2.02 22.79
C THR A 91 21.35 1.43 22.28
N ALA A 92 20.57 0.78 23.14
CA ALA A 92 19.27 0.23 22.77
C ALA A 92 18.23 1.31 22.42
N GLU A 93 18.28 2.48 23.08
CA GLU A 93 17.44 3.62 22.73
C GLU A 93 17.84 4.27 21.41
N LEU A 94 19.14 4.41 21.13
CA LEU A 94 19.62 4.88 19.84
C LEU A 94 19.14 3.99 18.68
N GLU A 95 19.22 2.67 18.83
CA GLU A 95 18.66 1.73 17.84
C GLU A 95 17.15 1.91 17.68
N ARG A 96 16.43 2.22 18.77
CA ARG A 96 14.98 2.41 18.73
C ARG A 96 14.59 3.71 18.03
N LEU A 97 15.36 4.79 18.23
CA LEU A 97 15.17 6.08 17.58
C LEU A 97 15.50 6.01 16.08
N GLU A 98 16.56 5.31 15.70
CA GLU A 98 16.90 5.04 14.29
C GLU A 98 15.77 4.28 13.59
N ASN A 99 15.21 3.27 14.26
CA ASN A 99 14.08 2.49 13.75
C ASN A 99 12.78 3.31 13.65
N GLN A 100 12.54 4.29 14.53
CA GLN A 100 11.38 5.20 14.43
C GLN A 100 11.55 6.27 13.34
N ALA A 101 12.77 6.75 13.13
CA ALA A 101 13.10 7.69 12.07
C ALA A 101 12.95 7.04 10.67
N SER A 102 13.31 5.77 10.50
CA SER A 102 13.28 5.11 9.19
C SER A 102 11.93 5.18 8.44
N GLY A 103 10.79 5.29 9.14
CA GLY A 103 9.47 5.40 8.52
C GLY A 103 9.14 6.75 7.86
N LEU A 104 9.76 7.86 8.30
CA LEU A 104 9.57 9.20 7.71
C LEU A 104 10.72 9.56 6.75
N TYR A 105 11.92 9.01 6.98
CA TYR A 105 13.16 9.41 6.31
C TYR A 105 13.35 8.73 4.94
N GLY A 106 12.76 7.55 4.72
CA GLY A 106 12.79 6.88 3.41
C GLY A 106 12.21 7.73 2.26
N ASN A 107 11.26 8.62 2.56
CA ASN A 107 10.67 9.50 1.56
C ASN A 107 11.56 10.71 1.17
N PHE A 108 12.47 11.16 2.04
CA PHE A 108 13.30 12.34 1.80
C PHE A 108 14.67 12.00 1.19
N SER A 109 15.24 10.84 1.54
CA SER A 109 16.47 10.32 0.91
C SER A 109 16.31 10.13 -0.61
N LYS A 110 15.07 9.85 -1.07
CA LYS A 110 14.65 9.78 -2.49
C LYS A 110 14.99 11.01 -3.33
N PHE A 111 15.02 12.20 -2.71
CA PHE A 111 15.35 13.45 -3.38
C PHE A 111 16.82 13.88 -3.16
N GLY A 112 17.65 13.00 -2.60
CA GLY A 112 19.04 13.29 -2.26
C GLY A 112 19.21 14.02 -0.93
N TYR A 113 18.16 14.16 -0.13
CA TYR A 113 18.24 14.73 1.22
C TYR A 113 18.42 13.60 2.23
N ASP A 114 19.67 13.16 2.40
CA ASP A 114 20.05 12.38 3.57
C ASP A 114 20.31 13.34 4.74
N ALA A 115 19.80 13.04 5.93
CA ALA A 115 20.03 13.86 7.12
C ALA A 115 21.52 13.86 7.52
N ALA A 116 22.31 12.91 7.00
CA ALA A 116 23.77 12.91 7.09
C ALA A 116 24.43 14.03 6.26
N ILE A 117 23.74 14.62 5.29
CA ILE A 117 24.21 15.79 4.53
C ILE A 117 23.69 17.06 5.23
N ARG A 118 24.26 17.35 6.40
CA ARG A 118 24.41 18.73 6.86
C ARG A 118 25.86 19.14 6.64
N THR A 119 26.10 19.81 5.51
CA THR A 119 27.28 20.66 5.31
C THR A 119 27.16 21.88 6.21
N TYR A 120 27.99 21.95 7.24
CA TYR A 120 28.94 23.03 7.56
C TYR A 120 29.73 22.56 8.80
N SER A 121 30.90 21.94 8.57
CA SER A 121 31.93 21.82 9.61
C SER A 121 32.94 22.93 9.36
N ASP A 122 32.82 24.04 10.08
CA ASP A 122 34.00 24.79 10.46
C ASP A 122 34.57 24.13 11.73
N GLU A 123 35.90 24.05 11.74
CA GLU A 123 36.81 23.69 12.84
C GLU A 123 37.30 22.23 12.94
N ASP A 124 38.62 22.15 12.71
CA ASP A 124 39.63 21.09 12.74
C ASP A 124 39.39 19.80 13.56
N PRO A 125 39.96 18.66 13.11
CA PRO A 125 39.94 17.41 13.87
C PRO A 125 41.01 17.40 14.99
N PRO A 126 40.69 17.00 16.24
CA PRO A 126 41.73 16.69 17.20
C PRO A 126 42.29 15.28 16.96
N THR A 127 43.61 15.25 16.95
CA THR A 127 44.57 14.13 17.01
C THR A 127 44.11 12.82 17.65
N ALA A 128 44.56 11.74 16.99
CA ALA A 128 44.51 10.36 17.42
C ALA A 128 44.98 10.14 18.87
N SER A 129 44.23 9.35 19.62
CA SER A 129 44.80 8.51 20.67
C SER A 129 44.21 7.11 20.59
N SER A 130 45.13 6.16 20.58
CA SER A 130 44.97 4.73 20.49
C SER A 130 44.44 4.13 21.78
N HIS A 131 43.29 3.45 21.73
CA HIS A 131 43.01 2.29 22.58
C HIS A 131 42.15 1.29 21.82
N ALA A 132 42.80 0.21 21.38
CA ALA A 132 42.16 -0.97 20.84
C ALA A 132 41.64 -1.85 21.98
N SER A 133 40.36 -2.20 21.93
CA SER A 133 39.84 -3.58 22.01
C SER A 133 38.37 -3.56 22.43
N ILE A 134 37.60 -4.51 21.89
CA ILE A 134 36.14 -4.69 22.07
C ILE A 134 35.30 -3.86 21.09
N SER A 135 35.54 -4.05 19.79
CA SER A 135 34.54 -3.80 18.74
C SER A 135 34.65 -4.85 17.64
N GLU A 136 34.61 -6.13 18.02
CA GLU A 136 34.65 -7.26 17.08
C GLU A 136 33.31 -8.01 16.94
N LYS A 137 32.23 -7.51 17.56
CA LYS A 137 30.87 -8.06 17.38
C LYS A 137 29.84 -7.11 16.78
N VAL A 138 30.22 -5.87 16.50
CA VAL A 138 29.37 -4.86 15.83
C VAL A 138 29.70 -4.74 14.32
N GLY A 139 30.77 -5.40 13.86
CA GLY A 139 31.26 -5.32 12.48
C GLY A 139 30.50 -6.14 11.43
N GLU A 140 29.59 -7.04 11.82
CA GLU A 140 28.85 -7.86 10.83
C GLU A 140 27.50 -7.27 10.41
N GLN A 141 26.98 -6.26 11.10
CA GLN A 141 25.73 -5.58 10.72
C GLN A 141 25.95 -4.16 10.17
N ARG A 142 27.11 -3.56 10.39
CA ARG A 142 27.42 -2.19 9.93
C ARG A 142 27.99 -2.09 8.51
N ASN A 143 28.14 -3.22 7.81
CA ASN A 143 28.68 -3.30 6.45
C ASN A 143 27.60 -3.43 5.35
N GLN A 144 26.32 -3.21 5.64
CA GLN A 144 25.28 -3.22 4.59
C GLN A 144 24.76 -1.84 4.17
N ASP A 145 24.86 -0.82 5.03
CA ASP A 145 24.40 0.54 4.69
C ASP A 145 25.54 1.56 4.54
N GLY A 146 26.78 1.14 4.70
CA GLY A 146 27.95 1.90 4.29
C GLY A 146 28.26 1.62 2.83
N ASP A 147 28.18 2.66 2.00
CA ASP A 147 28.74 2.71 0.64
C ASP A 147 27.77 2.40 -0.53
N ARG A 148 26.59 3.03 -0.56
CA ARG A 148 25.88 3.26 -1.84
C ARG A 148 26.68 4.28 -2.68
N HIS A 149 27.77 3.81 -3.28
CA HIS A 149 28.36 4.47 -4.45
C HIS A 149 27.21 4.80 -5.43
N GLY A 150 27.16 6.03 -5.94
CA GLY A 150 26.10 6.44 -6.86
C GLY A 150 25.96 5.44 -8.02
N GLU A 151 24.85 4.70 -8.04
CA GLU A 151 24.64 3.67 -9.05
C GLU A 151 24.31 4.31 -10.39
N THR A 152 25.07 3.96 -11.43
CA THR A 152 24.80 4.43 -12.79
C THR A 152 23.55 3.75 -13.34
N THR A 153 22.59 4.52 -13.84
CA THR A 153 21.41 3.99 -14.56
C THR A 153 21.86 3.23 -15.80
N LYS A 154 21.55 1.93 -15.87
CA LYS A 154 21.92 1.08 -17.01
C LYS A 154 20.92 1.28 -18.16
N LEU A 155 21.39 1.19 -19.40
CA LEU A 155 20.48 1.23 -20.55
C LEU A 155 19.55 0.01 -20.59
N PHE A 156 20.09 -1.17 -20.30
CA PHE A 156 19.36 -2.42 -20.20
C PHE A 156 19.91 -3.23 -19.01
N LYS A 157 19.02 -3.70 -18.14
CA LYS A 157 19.32 -4.62 -17.04
C LYS A 157 18.50 -5.88 -17.31
N ARG A 158 19.11 -7.06 -17.08
CA ARG A 158 18.34 -8.32 -17.13
C ARG A 158 17.23 -8.21 -16.07
N PRO A 159 15.96 -8.52 -16.39
CA PRO A 159 14.87 -8.43 -15.42
C PRO A 159 15.20 -9.26 -14.18
N VAL A 160 15.04 -8.66 -13.00
CA VAL A 160 15.26 -9.32 -11.71
C VAL A 160 13.93 -9.40 -10.99
N ILE A 161 13.60 -10.58 -10.46
CA ILE A 161 12.36 -10.80 -9.72
C ILE A 161 12.57 -10.33 -8.28
N ARG A 162 11.70 -9.43 -7.81
CA ARG A 162 11.76 -8.86 -6.45
C ARG A 162 11.50 -9.91 -5.37
N GLN A 163 10.54 -10.80 -5.61
CA GLN A 163 10.19 -11.87 -4.69
C GLN A 163 9.47 -13.01 -5.39
N TRP A 164 9.64 -14.22 -4.88
CA TRP A 164 9.01 -15.42 -5.42
C TRP A 164 8.75 -16.43 -4.31
N PHE A 165 7.80 -17.33 -4.57
CA PHE A 165 7.56 -18.47 -3.72
C PHE A 165 8.25 -19.70 -4.28
N HIS A 166 8.78 -20.52 -3.38
CA HIS A 166 9.36 -21.81 -3.68
C HIS A 166 9.09 -22.77 -2.51
N GLN A 167 8.47 -23.92 -2.78
CA GLN A 167 8.14 -24.94 -1.78
C GLN A 167 7.38 -24.40 -0.54
N GLY A 168 6.50 -23.42 -0.75
CA GLY A 168 5.73 -22.80 0.34
C GLY A 168 6.47 -21.73 1.14
N LEU A 169 7.76 -21.50 0.86
CA LEU A 169 8.54 -20.41 1.45
C LEU A 169 8.54 -19.19 0.52
N LEU A 170 8.41 -18.00 1.11
CA LEU A 170 8.54 -16.72 0.41
C LEU A 170 9.99 -16.26 0.45
N TRP A 171 10.59 -16.08 -0.72
CA TRP A 171 11.92 -15.51 -0.89
C TRP A 171 11.76 -14.06 -1.34
N ARG A 172 12.41 -13.15 -0.62
CA ARG A 172 12.31 -11.70 -0.82
C ARG A 172 13.70 -11.10 -0.95
N ALA A 173 13.89 -10.18 -1.89
CA ALA A 173 15.10 -9.37 -2.00
C ALA A 173 15.30 -8.52 -0.72
N SER A 174 16.53 -8.25 -0.33
CA SER A 174 16.84 -7.50 0.89
C SER A 174 16.46 -6.02 0.83
N GLU A 175 16.34 -5.48 -0.38
CA GLU A 175 16.04 -4.07 -0.62
C GLU A 175 14.55 -3.77 -0.44
N GLN A 176 14.25 -2.64 0.23
CA GLN A 176 12.88 -2.21 0.43
C GLN A 176 12.23 -1.86 -0.91
N THR A 177 11.08 -2.46 -1.20
CA THR A 177 10.27 -2.10 -2.39
C THR A 177 9.53 -0.79 -2.13
N GLU A 178 10.17 0.33 -2.44
CA GLU A 178 9.54 1.65 -2.42
C GLU A 178 8.79 1.96 -3.72
N VAL A 179 7.71 2.76 -3.64
CA VAL A 179 6.95 3.21 -4.82
C VAL A 179 7.76 4.24 -5.59
N MET A 180 8.04 3.95 -6.86
CA MET A 180 8.83 4.84 -7.72
C MET A 180 8.03 6.07 -8.17
N ALA A 181 8.71 7.19 -8.40
CA ALA A 181 8.06 8.43 -8.88
C ALA A 181 7.34 8.24 -10.23
N ILE A 182 7.86 7.37 -11.10
CA ILE A 182 7.21 7.03 -12.39
C ILE A 182 5.85 6.33 -12.21
N GLU A 183 5.69 5.60 -11.11
CA GLU A 183 4.43 4.92 -10.79
C GLU A 183 3.35 5.91 -10.35
N LEU A 184 3.73 6.90 -9.55
CA LEU A 184 2.85 8.01 -9.19
C LEU A 184 2.51 8.89 -10.40
N PHE A 185 3.48 9.12 -11.29
CA PHE A 185 3.24 9.82 -12.56
C PHE A 185 2.23 9.09 -13.45
N LEU A 186 2.34 7.75 -13.54
CA LEU A 186 1.37 6.93 -14.26
C LEU A 186 -0.04 7.09 -13.68
N ASP A 187 -0.19 7.05 -12.35
CA ASP A 187 -1.51 7.22 -11.74
C ASP A 187 -2.12 8.59 -12.05
N LEU A 188 -1.30 9.64 -12.13
CA LEU A 188 -1.77 10.97 -12.52
C LEU A 188 -2.32 10.99 -13.96
N VAL A 189 -1.69 10.27 -14.90
CA VAL A 189 -2.24 10.11 -16.25
C VAL A 189 -3.62 9.44 -16.18
N TYR A 190 -3.78 8.40 -15.35
CA TYR A 190 -5.08 7.74 -15.17
C TYR A 190 -6.17 8.67 -14.62
N VAL A 191 -5.83 9.62 -13.75
CA VAL A 191 -6.78 10.65 -13.30
C VAL A 191 -7.33 11.46 -14.48
N GLY A 192 -6.50 11.81 -15.46
CA GLY A 192 -6.95 12.49 -16.68
C GLY A 192 -7.92 11.64 -17.52
N ILE A 193 -7.70 10.33 -17.58
CA ILE A 193 -8.58 9.39 -18.30
C ILE A 193 -9.94 9.27 -17.59
N ILE A 194 -9.90 9.17 -16.27
CA ILE A 194 -11.10 9.17 -15.42
C ILE A 194 -11.93 10.42 -15.68
N HIS A 195 -11.26 11.58 -15.74
CA HIS A 195 -11.91 12.84 -16.03
C HIS A 195 -12.61 12.84 -17.40
N SER A 196 -11.84 12.53 -18.45
CA SER A 196 -12.36 12.53 -19.82
C SER A 196 -13.51 11.55 -20.03
N ASN A 197 -13.44 10.34 -19.45
CA ASN A 197 -14.51 9.35 -19.57
C ASN A 197 -15.74 9.69 -18.73
N GLY A 198 -15.53 10.23 -17.53
CA GLY A 198 -16.60 10.55 -16.58
C GLY A 198 -17.43 11.75 -17.02
N GLU A 199 -16.78 12.82 -17.49
CA GLU A 199 -17.47 14.04 -17.93
C GLU A 199 -18.44 13.75 -19.08
N HIS A 200 -17.96 13.07 -20.12
CA HIS A 200 -18.80 12.74 -21.29
C HIS A 200 -20.02 11.86 -20.92
N MET A 201 -19.84 10.95 -19.96
CA MET A 201 -20.92 10.10 -19.45
C MET A 201 -21.97 10.92 -18.66
N ALA A 202 -21.57 12.00 -17.98
CA ALA A 202 -22.48 12.83 -17.22
C ALA A 202 -23.29 13.80 -18.08
N GLU A 203 -22.77 14.24 -19.22
CA GLU A 203 -23.50 15.09 -20.18
C GLU A 203 -24.71 14.33 -20.75
N GLU A 204 -24.50 13.08 -21.16
CA GLU A 204 -25.54 12.21 -21.71
C GLU A 204 -25.83 11.04 -20.75
N ALA A 205 -26.43 11.35 -19.60
CA ALA A 205 -26.69 10.36 -18.55
C ALA A 205 -27.72 9.27 -18.94
N THR A 206 -27.31 8.35 -19.81
CA THR A 206 -28.11 7.26 -20.38
C THR A 206 -27.48 5.90 -20.08
N ALA A 207 -28.27 4.83 -20.15
CA ALA A 207 -27.75 3.48 -20.00
C ALA A 207 -26.72 3.11 -21.10
N TYR A 208 -26.82 3.73 -22.28
CA TYR A 208 -25.91 3.52 -23.39
C TYR A 208 -24.53 4.11 -23.10
N GLU A 209 -24.49 5.33 -22.58
CA GLU A 209 -23.25 5.98 -22.13
C GLU A 209 -22.64 5.29 -20.90
N LEU A 210 -23.48 4.80 -19.99
CA LEU A 210 -23.00 3.98 -18.88
C LEU A 210 -22.31 2.70 -19.38
N LEU A 211 -22.85 2.04 -20.41
CA LEU A 211 -22.22 0.86 -21.03
C LEU A 211 -20.87 1.22 -21.66
N ARG A 212 -20.80 2.36 -22.38
CA ARG A 212 -19.56 2.89 -22.96
C ARG A 212 -18.50 3.12 -21.88
N PHE A 213 -18.89 3.80 -20.80
CA PHE A 213 -18.04 4.06 -19.64
C PHE A 213 -17.55 2.75 -19.00
N VAL A 214 -18.45 1.78 -18.75
CA VAL A 214 -18.09 0.49 -18.14
C VAL A 214 -17.04 -0.25 -18.97
N ILE A 215 -17.25 -0.36 -20.29
CA ILE A 215 -16.31 -1.06 -21.18
C ILE A 215 -14.96 -0.36 -21.20
N THR A 216 -14.94 0.95 -21.47
CA THR A 216 -13.70 1.72 -21.60
C THR A 216 -12.93 1.83 -20.28
N PHE A 217 -13.65 1.96 -19.15
CA PHE A 217 -13.04 1.97 -17.82
C PHE A 217 -12.40 0.62 -17.48
N ILE A 218 -13.08 -0.51 -17.75
CA ILE A 218 -12.51 -1.84 -17.49
C ILE A 218 -11.25 -2.07 -18.34
N MET A 219 -11.23 -1.61 -19.59
CA MET A 219 -10.04 -1.69 -20.46
C MET A 219 -8.88 -0.87 -19.87
N ALA A 220 -9.13 0.37 -19.45
CA ALA A 220 -8.11 1.21 -18.79
C ALA A 220 -7.62 0.56 -17.48
N TRP A 221 -8.55 0.10 -16.63
CA TRP A 221 -8.24 -0.61 -15.38
C TRP A 221 -7.37 -1.85 -15.63
N LYS A 222 -7.61 -2.58 -16.73
CA LYS A 222 -6.83 -3.75 -17.10
C LYS A 222 -5.38 -3.38 -17.39
N ILE A 223 -5.14 -2.34 -18.18
CA ILE A 223 -3.79 -1.82 -18.48
C ILE A 223 -3.11 -1.38 -17.17
N TRP A 224 -3.81 -0.64 -16.31
CA TRP A 224 -3.27 -0.20 -15.02
C TRP A 224 -2.84 -1.38 -14.14
N THR A 225 -3.69 -2.40 -14.08
CA THR A 225 -3.45 -3.62 -13.31
C THR A 225 -2.24 -4.38 -13.86
N ASP A 226 -2.07 -4.46 -15.18
CA ASP A 226 -0.91 -5.11 -15.80
C ASP A 226 0.39 -4.38 -15.48
N ILE A 227 0.42 -3.06 -15.65
CA ILE A 227 1.62 -2.27 -15.36
C ILE A 227 1.98 -2.41 -13.88
N THR A 228 1.02 -2.22 -12.98
CA THR A 228 1.24 -2.34 -11.53
C THR A 228 1.70 -3.74 -11.13
N LEU A 229 1.19 -4.79 -11.80
CA LEU A 229 1.62 -6.16 -11.58
C LEU A 229 3.07 -6.39 -12.06
N THR A 230 3.42 -5.92 -13.25
CA THR A 230 4.76 -6.02 -13.82
C THR A 230 5.78 -5.32 -12.92
N LEU A 231 5.50 -4.10 -12.47
CA LEU A 231 6.35 -3.33 -11.54
C LEU A 231 6.42 -3.96 -10.15
N SER A 232 5.39 -4.71 -9.75
CA SER A 232 5.43 -5.47 -8.48
C SER A 232 6.31 -6.71 -8.57
N TRP A 233 6.44 -7.33 -9.75
CA TRP A 233 7.24 -8.54 -9.93
C TRP A 233 8.70 -8.24 -10.25
N PHE A 234 8.95 -7.24 -11.09
CA PHE A 234 10.28 -6.96 -11.62
C PHE A 234 10.83 -5.65 -11.07
N GLU A 235 12.14 -5.64 -10.87
CA GLU A 235 12.90 -4.44 -10.57
C GLU A 235 13.07 -3.59 -11.85
N THR A 236 13.02 -2.25 -11.74
CA THR A 236 12.91 -1.34 -12.89
C THR A 236 13.91 -0.18 -12.83
N ASP A 237 15.20 -0.52 -12.90
CA ASP A 237 16.28 0.48 -12.79
C ASP A 237 16.92 0.85 -14.12
N ASP A 238 16.44 0.27 -15.22
CA ASP A 238 16.97 0.49 -16.55
C ASP A 238 16.10 1.36 -17.45
N VAL A 239 16.74 1.96 -18.45
CA VAL A 239 16.08 2.87 -19.39
C VAL A 239 15.08 2.13 -20.28
N VAL A 240 15.35 0.88 -20.68
CA VAL A 240 14.43 0.11 -21.52
C VAL A 240 13.09 -0.11 -20.85
N THR A 241 13.05 -0.53 -19.57
CA THR A 241 11.78 -0.67 -18.85
C THR A 241 11.05 0.66 -18.69
N ARG A 242 11.76 1.78 -18.51
CA ARG A 242 11.13 3.12 -18.50
C ARG A 242 10.51 3.49 -19.86
N LEU A 243 11.19 3.17 -20.96
CA LEU A 243 10.67 3.38 -22.32
C LEU A 243 9.47 2.48 -22.61
N GLU A 244 9.44 1.27 -22.06
CA GLU A 244 8.28 0.38 -22.10
C GLU A 244 7.07 1.00 -21.39
N ILE A 245 7.26 1.51 -20.17
CA ILE A 245 6.18 2.21 -19.43
C ILE A 245 5.70 3.42 -20.24
N LEU A 246 6.61 4.19 -20.82
CA LEU A 246 6.28 5.33 -21.67
C LEU A 246 5.48 4.92 -22.92
N PHE A 247 5.82 3.79 -23.55
CA PHE A 247 5.07 3.24 -24.67
C PHE A 247 3.64 2.87 -24.25
N CYS A 248 3.50 2.17 -23.12
CA CYS A 248 2.18 1.84 -22.56
C CYS A 248 1.35 3.09 -22.24
N ILE A 249 1.97 4.14 -21.66
CA ILE A 249 1.31 5.44 -21.43
C ILE A 249 0.89 6.09 -22.76
N SER A 250 1.72 6.02 -23.79
CA SER A 250 1.41 6.57 -25.12
C SER A 250 0.22 5.84 -25.76
N CYS A 251 0.18 4.51 -25.68
CA CYS A 251 -0.98 3.73 -26.10
C CYS A 251 -2.23 4.08 -25.30
N LEU A 252 -2.09 4.32 -24.00
CA LEU A 252 -3.20 4.69 -23.13
C LEU A 252 -3.77 6.08 -23.47
N ILE A 253 -2.92 7.05 -23.85
CA ILE A 253 -3.37 8.35 -24.38
C ILE A 253 -4.12 8.15 -25.69
N GLY A 254 -3.56 7.41 -26.65
CA GLY A 254 -4.22 7.11 -27.92
C GLY A 254 -5.53 6.33 -27.74
N PHE A 255 -5.61 5.45 -26.75
CA PHE A 255 -6.85 4.79 -26.34
C PHE A 255 -7.87 5.82 -25.85
N THR A 256 -7.47 6.71 -24.94
CA THR A 256 -8.36 7.70 -24.30
C THR A 256 -8.94 8.70 -25.28
N THR A 257 -8.17 9.16 -26.27
CA THR A 257 -8.67 10.09 -27.30
C THR A 257 -9.74 9.49 -28.22
N ASN A 258 -9.96 8.18 -28.16
CA ASN A 258 -10.92 7.44 -28.99
C ASN A 258 -12.08 6.84 -28.16
N THR A 259 -12.30 7.25 -26.91
CA THR A 259 -13.32 6.62 -26.04
C THR A 259 -14.74 7.14 -26.22
N THR A 260 -14.93 8.33 -26.78
CA THR A 260 -16.24 8.99 -26.87
C THR A 260 -17.09 8.40 -28.00
N ASN A 261 -16.50 8.26 -29.19
CA ASN A 261 -17.24 7.97 -30.42
C ASN A 261 -17.23 6.47 -30.81
N ILE A 262 -17.15 5.56 -29.85
CA ILE A 262 -17.00 4.11 -30.15
C ILE A 262 -18.29 3.42 -30.62
N PHE A 263 -19.40 4.09 -30.41
CA PHE A 263 -20.76 3.57 -30.53
C PHE A 263 -21.56 4.27 -31.63
N ILE A 264 -20.91 5.13 -32.41
CA ILE A 264 -21.48 5.83 -33.55
C ILE A 264 -21.61 4.86 -34.73
N ASP A 265 -22.78 4.84 -35.38
CA ASP A 265 -23.04 3.94 -36.52
C ASP A 265 -22.29 4.34 -37.79
N ASP A 266 -22.01 5.63 -37.99
CA ASP A 266 -21.25 6.13 -39.14
C ASP A 266 -19.78 5.64 -39.09
N PRO A 267 -19.33 4.81 -40.05
CA PRO A 267 -17.97 4.29 -40.07
C PRO A 267 -16.88 5.37 -40.16
N ALA A 268 -17.18 6.54 -40.71
CA ALA A 268 -16.21 7.63 -40.82
C ALA A 268 -15.88 8.28 -39.47
N HIS A 269 -16.83 8.25 -38.52
CA HIS A 269 -16.72 8.87 -37.20
C HIS A 269 -16.61 7.83 -36.07
N ASN A 270 -16.79 6.54 -36.37
CA ASN A 270 -16.62 5.46 -35.40
C ASN A 270 -15.14 5.28 -35.05
N THR A 271 -14.82 5.42 -33.76
CA THR A 271 -13.45 5.35 -33.23
C THR A 271 -13.13 4.01 -32.55
N TYR A 272 -14.04 3.04 -32.59
CA TYR A 272 -13.90 1.75 -31.90
C TYR A 272 -12.67 0.97 -32.38
N ALA A 273 -12.42 0.93 -33.69
CA ALA A 273 -11.26 0.21 -34.23
C ALA A 273 -9.94 0.81 -33.74
N GLN A 274 -9.84 2.14 -33.69
CA GLN A 274 -8.69 2.88 -33.17
C GLN A 274 -8.50 2.60 -31.68
N LEU A 275 -9.58 2.69 -30.90
CA LEU A 275 -9.58 2.39 -29.46
C LEU A 275 -9.07 0.97 -29.18
N VAL A 276 -9.64 -0.04 -29.84
CA VAL A 276 -9.23 -1.44 -29.68
C VAL A 276 -7.80 -1.65 -30.17
N SER A 277 -7.36 -0.98 -31.23
CA SER A 277 -5.99 -1.09 -31.75
C SER A 277 -4.96 -0.59 -30.74
N PHE A 278 -5.17 0.56 -30.11
CA PHE A 278 -4.28 1.07 -29.06
C PHE A 278 -4.29 0.17 -27.81
N TYR A 279 -5.46 -0.33 -27.42
CA TYR A 279 -5.58 -1.31 -26.33
C TYR A 279 -4.77 -2.58 -26.65
N LEU A 280 -4.97 -3.17 -27.82
CA LEU A 280 -4.25 -4.36 -28.25
C LEU A 280 -2.75 -4.12 -28.39
N ALA A 281 -2.31 -2.95 -28.84
CA ALA A 281 -0.90 -2.60 -28.89
C ALA A 281 -0.24 -2.68 -27.51
N ALA A 282 -0.87 -2.09 -26.48
CA ALA A 282 -0.38 -2.18 -25.11
C ALA A 282 -0.36 -3.64 -24.58
N ARG A 283 -1.41 -4.42 -24.89
CA ARG A 283 -1.55 -5.82 -24.45
C ARG A 283 -0.51 -6.73 -25.12
N ILE A 284 -0.34 -6.62 -26.44
CA ILE A 284 0.65 -7.39 -27.21
C ILE A 284 2.07 -7.02 -26.77
N PHE A 285 2.34 -5.73 -26.54
CA PHE A 285 3.63 -5.29 -26.04
C PHE A 285 3.95 -5.91 -24.67
N THR A 286 2.97 -5.91 -23.75
CA THR A 286 3.10 -6.60 -22.45
C THR A 286 3.34 -8.11 -22.62
N ALA A 287 2.69 -8.76 -23.60
CA ALA A 287 2.95 -10.17 -23.90
C ALA A 287 4.36 -10.42 -24.46
N ILE A 288 4.89 -9.50 -25.28
CA ILE A 288 6.28 -9.55 -25.76
C ILE A 288 7.25 -9.42 -24.58
N PHE A 289 7.01 -8.48 -23.67
CA PHE A 289 7.79 -8.34 -22.44
C PHE A 289 7.79 -9.65 -21.62
N TYR A 290 6.63 -10.25 -21.39
CA TYR A 290 6.55 -11.55 -20.70
C TYR A 290 7.24 -12.66 -21.49
N GLY A 291 7.25 -12.61 -22.83
CA GLY A 291 8.00 -13.55 -23.68
C GLY A 291 9.51 -13.42 -23.49
N ILE A 292 10.02 -12.18 -23.47
CA ILE A 292 11.42 -11.86 -23.19
C ILE A 292 11.78 -12.31 -21.77
N ALA A 293 10.95 -12.00 -20.77
CA ALA A 293 11.14 -12.43 -19.39
C ALA A 293 11.13 -13.96 -19.26
N ALA A 294 10.24 -14.67 -19.98
CA ALA A 294 10.19 -16.14 -20.00
C ALA A 294 11.47 -16.77 -20.59
N TYR A 295 12.09 -16.10 -21.56
CA TYR A 295 13.35 -16.53 -22.16
C TYR A 295 14.54 -16.24 -21.25
N LEU A 296 14.63 -15.02 -20.71
CA LEU A 296 15.72 -14.59 -19.84
C LEU A 296 15.67 -15.21 -18.45
N LEU A 297 14.50 -15.60 -17.96
CA LEU A 297 14.28 -16.17 -16.62
C LEU A 297 13.57 -17.52 -16.72
N PRO A 298 14.29 -18.61 -17.07
CA PRO A 298 13.69 -19.94 -17.23
C PRO A 298 13.05 -20.47 -15.94
N MET A 299 13.43 -19.92 -14.79
CA MET A 299 12.87 -20.26 -13.47
C MET A 299 11.37 -19.99 -13.37
N ILE A 300 10.86 -18.88 -13.93
CA ILE A 300 9.43 -18.48 -13.86
C ILE A 300 8.69 -18.65 -15.18
N LYS A 301 9.26 -19.42 -16.12
CA LYS A 301 8.77 -19.56 -17.49
C LYS A 301 7.29 -19.98 -17.56
N GLY A 302 6.83 -20.86 -16.66
CA GLY A 302 5.44 -21.33 -16.65
C GLY A 302 4.44 -20.21 -16.37
N VAL A 303 4.76 -19.36 -15.39
CA VAL A 303 3.90 -18.22 -15.03
C VAL A 303 3.90 -17.18 -16.14
N MET A 304 5.05 -16.89 -16.75
CA MET A 304 5.11 -15.94 -17.87
C MET A 304 4.32 -16.44 -19.08
N ILE A 305 4.43 -17.73 -19.45
CA ILE A 305 3.62 -18.33 -20.53
C ILE A 305 2.14 -18.28 -20.18
N SER A 306 1.76 -18.56 -18.93
CA SER A 306 0.38 -18.44 -18.45
C SER A 306 -0.17 -17.02 -18.67
N GLN A 307 0.64 -15.98 -18.41
CA GLN A 307 0.24 -14.59 -18.66
C GLN A 307 0.08 -14.31 -20.15
N ILE A 308 1.01 -14.77 -20.99
CA ILE A 308 0.93 -14.63 -22.46
C ILE A 308 -0.35 -15.28 -23.00
N VAL A 309 -0.68 -16.51 -22.58
CA VAL A 309 -1.91 -17.21 -23.00
C VAL A 309 -3.15 -16.42 -22.56
N SER A 310 -3.12 -15.85 -21.36
CA SER A 310 -4.21 -15.01 -20.83
C SER A 310 -4.36 -13.68 -21.59
N ILE A 311 -3.37 -13.27 -22.38
CA ILE A 311 -3.44 -12.09 -23.26
C ILE A 311 -3.91 -12.47 -24.67
N ILE A 312 -3.37 -13.55 -25.23
CA ILE A 312 -3.65 -13.98 -26.61
C ILE A 312 -5.14 -14.34 -26.79
N LEU A 313 -5.74 -15.02 -25.80
CA LEU A 313 -7.12 -15.48 -25.90
C LEU A 313 -8.13 -14.29 -25.99
N PRO A 314 -8.11 -13.29 -25.09
CA PRO A 314 -8.90 -12.06 -25.27
C PRO A 314 -8.54 -11.29 -26.53
N THR A 315 -7.26 -11.26 -26.93
CA THR A 315 -6.82 -10.53 -28.14
C THR A 315 -7.56 -11.00 -29.39
N ALA A 316 -7.77 -12.32 -29.55
CA ALA A 316 -8.54 -12.84 -30.68
C ALA A 316 -10.00 -12.36 -30.68
N LEU A 317 -10.63 -12.28 -29.51
CA LEU A 317 -12.01 -11.79 -29.38
C LEU A 317 -12.11 -10.28 -29.64
N TRP A 318 -11.13 -9.50 -29.17
CA TRP A 318 -11.04 -8.07 -29.48
C TRP A 318 -10.88 -7.83 -30.98
N ILE A 319 -10.03 -8.59 -31.66
CA ILE A 319 -9.90 -8.50 -33.13
C ILE A 319 -11.22 -8.88 -33.82
N ALA A 320 -11.89 -9.95 -33.37
CA ALA A 320 -13.19 -10.33 -33.91
C ALA A 320 -14.24 -9.23 -33.71
N SER A 321 -14.22 -8.54 -32.56
CA SER A 321 -15.17 -7.47 -32.25
C SER A 321 -15.09 -6.27 -33.20
N ILE A 322 -13.94 -6.01 -33.82
CA ILE A 322 -13.76 -4.92 -34.79
C ILE A 322 -14.58 -5.18 -36.06
N HIS A 323 -14.77 -6.45 -36.42
CA HIS A 323 -15.43 -6.85 -37.67
C HIS A 323 -16.95 -7.01 -37.53
N VAL A 324 -17.51 -6.63 -36.38
CA VAL A 324 -18.93 -6.84 -36.05
C VAL A 324 -19.53 -5.52 -35.60
N ASP A 325 -20.71 -5.20 -36.13
CA ASP A 325 -21.45 -4.00 -35.79
C ASP A 325 -22.23 -4.16 -34.47
N MET A 326 -22.64 -3.04 -33.88
CA MET A 326 -23.53 -3.04 -32.72
C MET A 326 -24.93 -3.56 -33.13
N PRO A 327 -25.64 -4.32 -32.28
CA PRO A 327 -25.28 -4.77 -30.92
C PRO A 327 -24.45 -6.07 -30.88
N GLY A 328 -24.27 -6.77 -32.02
CA GLY A 328 -23.58 -8.07 -32.09
C GLY A 328 -22.14 -8.02 -31.57
N ARG A 329 -21.48 -6.87 -31.71
CA ARG A 329 -20.16 -6.57 -31.15
C ARG A 329 -20.03 -6.91 -29.66
N LEU A 330 -21.07 -6.65 -28.87
CA LEU A 330 -21.08 -6.94 -27.42
C LEU A 330 -20.90 -8.42 -27.12
N GLY A 331 -21.32 -9.30 -28.05
CA GLY A 331 -21.12 -10.75 -27.95
C GLY A 331 -19.64 -11.18 -27.95
N PHE A 332 -18.74 -10.35 -28.47
CA PHE A 332 -17.29 -10.56 -28.39
C PHE A 332 -16.64 -9.71 -27.30
N THR A 333 -17.07 -8.45 -27.15
CA THR A 333 -16.50 -7.51 -26.18
C THR A 333 -16.70 -7.97 -24.73
N ILE A 334 -17.91 -8.41 -24.35
CA ILE A 334 -18.19 -8.81 -22.95
C ILE A 334 -17.38 -10.06 -22.55
N PRO A 335 -17.34 -11.15 -23.35
CA PRO A 335 -16.45 -12.27 -23.06
C PRO A 335 -14.97 -11.89 -23.07
N ALA A 336 -14.52 -10.99 -23.95
CA ALA A 336 -13.14 -10.51 -23.97
C ALA A 336 -12.77 -9.81 -22.65
N LEU A 337 -13.62 -8.88 -22.18
CA LEU A 337 -13.43 -8.20 -20.89
C LEU A 337 -13.42 -9.19 -19.71
N PHE A 338 -14.33 -10.17 -19.72
CA PHE A 338 -14.37 -11.20 -18.68
C PHE A 338 -13.07 -12.02 -18.65
N LEU A 339 -12.57 -12.43 -19.81
CA LEU A 339 -11.30 -13.15 -19.89
C LEU A 339 -10.10 -12.27 -19.54
N ASP A 340 -10.11 -10.98 -19.89
CA ASP A 340 -9.07 -10.04 -19.48
C ASP A 340 -9.04 -9.89 -17.94
N LEU A 341 -10.19 -9.70 -17.29
CA LEU A 341 -10.28 -9.54 -15.83
C LEU A 341 -9.99 -10.82 -15.06
N TYR A 342 -10.58 -11.95 -15.47
CA TYR A 342 -10.63 -13.18 -14.68
C TYR A 342 -9.83 -14.34 -15.28
N GLY A 343 -9.39 -14.22 -16.55
CA GLY A 343 -8.75 -15.31 -17.28
C GLY A 343 -7.48 -15.82 -16.61
N HIS A 344 -6.68 -14.95 -16.00
CA HIS A 344 -5.48 -15.36 -15.28
C HIS A 344 -5.80 -16.22 -14.03
N ILE A 345 -6.87 -15.89 -13.29
CA ILE A 345 -7.33 -16.68 -12.13
C ILE A 345 -7.96 -17.99 -12.59
N GLY A 346 -8.82 -17.93 -13.61
CA GLY A 346 -9.49 -19.09 -14.19
C GLY A 346 -8.50 -20.09 -14.77
N PHE A 347 -7.50 -19.61 -15.50
CA PHE A 347 -6.44 -20.44 -16.05
C PHE A 347 -5.60 -21.07 -14.94
N PHE A 348 -5.17 -20.29 -13.95
CA PHE A 348 -4.35 -20.81 -12.84
C PHE A 348 -5.12 -21.84 -11.99
N THR A 349 -6.40 -21.59 -11.68
CA THR A 349 -7.24 -22.52 -10.91
C THR A 349 -7.53 -23.79 -11.69
N LEU A 350 -7.89 -23.69 -12.98
CA LEU A 350 -8.07 -24.84 -13.86
C LEU A 350 -6.80 -25.68 -13.97
N LEU A 351 -5.65 -25.03 -14.07
CA LEU A 351 -4.36 -25.68 -14.21
C LEU A 351 -4.00 -26.47 -12.95
N ARG A 352 -4.18 -25.88 -11.77
CA ARG A 352 -3.98 -26.58 -10.48
C ARG A 352 -4.98 -27.71 -10.27
N TYR A 353 -6.24 -27.51 -10.64
CA TYR A 353 -7.25 -28.57 -10.55
C TYR A 353 -6.89 -29.76 -11.44
N LYS A 354 -6.53 -29.51 -12.71
CA LYS A 354 -6.07 -30.55 -13.63
C LYS A 354 -4.82 -31.27 -13.12
N GLN A 355 -3.87 -30.56 -12.50
CA GLN A 355 -2.68 -31.16 -11.90
C GLN A 355 -3.00 -32.11 -10.75
N ASN A 356 -3.87 -31.69 -9.83
CA ASN A 356 -4.25 -32.51 -8.67
C ASN A 356 -4.96 -33.80 -9.08
N HIS A 357 -5.70 -33.79 -10.20
CA HIS A 357 -6.43 -34.95 -10.70
C HIS A 357 -5.74 -35.68 -11.87
N ALA A 358 -4.60 -35.21 -12.36
CA ALA A 358 -3.88 -35.87 -13.46
C ALA A 358 -3.10 -37.10 -12.95
N PRO A 359 -3.16 -38.24 -13.68
CA PRO A 359 -2.37 -39.42 -13.37
C PRO A 359 -0.87 -39.11 -13.44
N GLU A 360 -0.06 -39.80 -12.65
CA GLU A 360 1.39 -39.59 -12.64
C GLU A 360 1.99 -39.93 -14.00
N SER A 361 2.41 -38.89 -14.72
CA SER A 361 2.99 -38.96 -16.06
C SER A 361 4.22 -38.08 -16.12
N LYS A 362 5.16 -38.39 -17.01
CA LYS A 362 6.36 -37.56 -17.28
C LYS A 362 6.00 -36.10 -17.61
N TRP A 363 4.81 -35.88 -18.18
CA TRP A 363 4.28 -34.55 -18.45
C TRP A 363 3.90 -33.80 -17.19
N LYS A 364 3.33 -34.46 -16.18
CA LYS A 364 3.01 -33.88 -14.87
C LYS A 364 4.28 -33.38 -14.20
N THR A 365 5.33 -34.21 -14.13
CA THR A 365 6.61 -33.85 -13.51
C THR A 365 7.31 -32.69 -14.22
N ARG A 366 7.31 -32.67 -15.56
CA ARG A 366 7.88 -31.56 -16.35
C ARG A 366 7.11 -30.25 -16.13
N PHE A 367 5.80 -30.36 -15.96
CA PHE A 367 4.91 -29.24 -15.77
C PHE A 367 4.98 -28.69 -14.34
N ASP A 368 5.04 -29.55 -13.32
CA ASP A 368 5.23 -29.15 -11.92
C ASP A 368 6.53 -28.38 -11.74
N ARG A 369 7.60 -28.84 -12.39
CA ARG A 369 8.89 -28.12 -12.43
C ARG A 369 8.79 -26.74 -13.11
N MET A 370 7.84 -26.54 -14.01
CA MET A 370 7.62 -25.25 -14.69
C MET A 370 6.91 -24.22 -13.79
N PHE A 371 6.17 -24.69 -12.77
CA PHE A 371 5.42 -23.87 -11.80
C PHE A 371 5.97 -23.99 -10.38
N GLU A 372 7.14 -24.60 -10.21
CA GLU A 372 7.84 -24.76 -8.94
C GLU A 372 8.20 -23.40 -8.32
N PHE A 373 8.48 -22.42 -9.19
CA PHE A 373 8.73 -21.03 -8.81
C PHE A 373 7.61 -20.17 -9.38
N TYR A 374 6.97 -19.40 -8.51
CA TYR A 374 5.99 -18.40 -8.92
C TYR A 374 6.33 -17.03 -8.32
N PRO A 375 6.33 -15.96 -9.13
CA PRO A 375 6.62 -14.63 -8.64
C PRO A 375 5.55 -14.22 -7.62
N ALA A 376 6.01 -13.68 -6.50
CA ALA A 376 5.18 -13.24 -5.40
C ALA A 376 4.89 -11.75 -5.57
N ILE A 377 3.69 -11.27 -5.22
CA ILE A 377 3.37 -9.84 -5.22
C ILE A 377 3.64 -9.26 -3.83
N SER A 378 4.38 -8.15 -3.76
CA SER A 378 4.67 -7.50 -2.47
C SER A 378 3.35 -6.94 -1.97
N ILE A 379 2.88 -7.43 -0.82
CA ILE A 379 1.56 -7.08 -0.31
C ILE A 379 1.55 -5.61 0.08
N GLU A 380 2.66 -5.17 0.69
CA GLU A 380 2.90 -3.79 1.07
C GLU A 380 2.80 -2.87 -0.15
N HIS A 381 3.60 -3.16 -1.18
CA HIS A 381 3.59 -2.40 -2.44
C HIS A 381 2.21 -2.38 -3.11
N ARG A 382 1.54 -3.55 -3.22
CA ARG A 382 0.23 -3.64 -3.88
C ARG A 382 -0.84 -2.82 -3.14
N VAL A 383 -0.82 -2.84 -1.82
CA VAL A 383 -1.76 -2.07 -1.00
C VAL A 383 -1.45 -0.58 -1.12
N GLU A 384 -0.17 -0.20 -1.09
CA GLU A 384 0.27 1.18 -1.26
C GLU A 384 -0.14 1.77 -2.62
N ARG A 385 0.09 1.04 -3.72
CA ARG A 385 -0.33 1.44 -5.07
C ARG A 385 -1.84 1.60 -5.20
N MET A 386 -2.61 0.67 -4.64
CA MET A 386 -4.07 0.78 -4.62
C MET A 386 -4.54 1.99 -3.81
N ASN A 387 -3.94 2.21 -2.63
CA ASN A 387 -4.25 3.34 -1.76
C ASN A 387 -3.90 4.68 -2.39
N ALA A 388 -2.73 4.79 -3.05
CA ALA A 388 -2.34 5.98 -3.80
C ALA A 388 -3.34 6.29 -4.92
N PHE A 389 -3.72 5.27 -5.69
CA PHE A 389 -4.71 5.41 -6.75
C PHE A 389 -6.09 5.84 -6.22
N VAL A 390 -6.58 5.22 -5.15
CA VAL A 390 -7.87 5.61 -4.52
C VAL A 390 -7.80 7.04 -3.96
N SER A 391 -6.68 7.45 -3.37
CA SER A 391 -6.48 8.83 -2.91
C SER A 391 -6.59 9.83 -4.05
N LEU A 392 -6.02 9.50 -5.21
CA LEU A 392 -6.11 10.33 -6.42
C LEU A 392 -7.54 10.39 -6.97
N VAL A 393 -8.29 9.30 -6.93
CA VAL A 393 -9.72 9.28 -7.30
C VAL A 393 -10.55 10.19 -6.39
N PHE A 394 -10.30 10.17 -5.08
CA PHE A 394 -10.93 11.12 -4.15
C PHE A 394 -10.51 12.57 -4.44
N GLY A 395 -9.23 12.82 -4.71
CA GLY A 395 -8.73 14.14 -5.11
C GLY A 395 -9.39 14.66 -6.39
N TYR A 396 -9.57 13.79 -7.38
CA TYR A 396 -10.27 14.13 -8.62
C TYR A 396 -11.71 14.61 -8.37
N SER A 397 -12.42 14.01 -7.42
CA SER A 397 -13.78 14.46 -7.09
C SER A 397 -13.86 15.89 -6.57
N VAL A 398 -12.77 16.40 -5.98
CA VAL A 398 -12.66 17.81 -5.59
C VAL A 398 -12.46 18.70 -6.82
N VAL A 399 -11.67 18.25 -7.81
CA VAL A 399 -11.45 19.00 -9.06
C VAL A 399 -12.73 19.08 -9.89
N ALA A 400 -13.51 18.00 -9.95
CA ALA A 400 -14.73 17.91 -10.76
C ALA A 400 -15.84 18.89 -10.34
N ILE A 401 -15.86 19.34 -9.08
CA ILE A 401 -16.86 20.28 -8.54
C ILE A 401 -16.41 21.74 -8.60
N LEU A 402 -15.19 22.02 -9.08
CA LEU A 402 -14.69 23.39 -9.20
C LEU A 402 -15.35 24.09 -10.38
N PHE A 403 -15.79 25.33 -10.15
CA PHE A 403 -16.30 26.24 -11.16
C PHE A 403 -15.61 27.60 -11.01
N GLN A 404 -15.69 28.44 -12.05
CA GLN A 404 -15.14 29.79 -12.03
C GLN A 404 -16.26 30.84 -12.00
N ASN A 405 -16.09 31.85 -11.13
CA ASN A 405 -17.03 32.96 -10.97
C ASN A 405 -16.62 34.13 -11.89
N GLN A 406 -17.58 34.77 -12.55
CA GLN A 406 -17.39 35.90 -13.48
C GLN A 406 -17.31 37.28 -12.80
N GLY A 407 -17.56 37.37 -11.50
CA GLY A 407 -17.40 38.61 -10.70
C GLY A 407 -18.58 38.88 -9.77
N GLY A 408 -18.34 39.72 -8.74
CA GLY A 408 -19.26 39.89 -7.61
C GLY A 408 -18.97 38.86 -6.51
N TYR A 409 -18.53 39.31 -5.34
CA TYR A 409 -18.27 38.43 -4.20
C TYR A 409 -19.60 38.08 -3.51
N ASP A 410 -20.40 37.25 -4.17
CA ASP A 410 -21.65 36.74 -3.62
C ASP A 410 -21.48 35.27 -3.24
N ILE A 411 -21.88 34.93 -2.00
CA ILE A 411 -21.99 33.53 -1.56
C ILE A 411 -23.19 32.95 -2.28
N ASN A 412 -22.93 32.31 -3.43
CA ASN A 412 -23.96 31.74 -4.28
C ASN A 412 -24.24 30.28 -3.94
N ALA A 413 -25.38 29.79 -4.43
CA ALA A 413 -25.80 28.43 -4.11
C ALA A 413 -24.95 27.38 -4.83
N PHE A 414 -24.29 27.74 -5.95
CA PHE A 414 -23.27 26.91 -6.60
C PHE A 414 -22.13 26.56 -5.64
N LEU A 415 -21.61 27.55 -4.92
CA LEU A 415 -20.57 27.34 -3.91
C LEU A 415 -21.08 26.44 -2.77
N GLY A 416 -22.31 26.65 -2.32
CA GLY A 416 -22.93 25.79 -1.30
C GLY A 416 -22.97 24.32 -1.72
N LYS A 417 -23.44 24.03 -2.94
CA LYS A 417 -23.47 22.66 -3.51
C LYS A 417 -22.06 22.08 -3.62
N ALA A 418 -21.08 22.87 -4.07
CA ALA A 418 -19.68 22.44 -4.18
C ALA A 418 -19.08 22.10 -2.80
N ILE A 419 -19.31 22.93 -1.77
CA ILE A 419 -18.83 22.65 -0.41
C ILE A 419 -19.43 21.36 0.14
N LEU A 420 -20.73 21.11 -0.06
CA LEU A 420 -21.35 19.85 0.35
C LEU A 420 -20.74 18.64 -0.39
N GLY A 421 -20.44 18.79 -1.68
CA GLY A 421 -19.70 17.81 -2.47
C GLY A 421 -18.29 17.52 -1.92
N LEU A 422 -17.56 18.57 -1.54
CA LEU A 422 -16.25 18.44 -0.89
C LEU A 422 -16.33 17.72 0.46
N MET A 423 -17.30 18.08 1.31
CA MET A 423 -17.54 17.41 2.59
C MET A 423 -17.85 15.92 2.38
N GLN A 424 -18.56 15.59 1.30
CA GLN A 424 -18.87 14.21 0.95
C GLN A 424 -17.61 13.45 0.53
N ALA A 425 -16.77 14.02 -0.35
CA ALA A 425 -15.50 13.43 -0.75
C ALA A 425 -14.57 13.21 0.46
N PHE A 426 -14.50 14.19 1.35
CA PHE A 426 -13.75 14.09 2.61
C PHE A 426 -14.26 12.97 3.51
N THR A 427 -15.59 12.81 3.61
CA THR A 427 -16.22 11.73 4.39
C THR A 427 -15.85 10.35 3.84
N PHE A 428 -15.90 10.15 2.52
CA PHE A 428 -15.48 8.89 1.89
C PHE A 428 -13.99 8.60 2.11
N ASN A 429 -13.14 9.62 1.98
CA ASN A 429 -11.71 9.50 2.25
C ASN A 429 -11.44 9.04 3.70
N TRP A 430 -12.10 9.69 4.68
CA TRP A 430 -12.00 9.33 6.09
C TRP A 430 -12.43 7.88 6.33
N VAL A 431 -13.57 7.47 5.78
CA VAL A 431 -14.05 6.09 5.94
C VAL A 431 -13.08 5.08 5.33
N TYR A 432 -12.49 5.38 4.17
CA TYR A 432 -11.58 4.45 3.50
C TYR A 432 -10.23 4.31 4.24
N PHE A 433 -9.51 5.42 4.48
CA PHE A 433 -8.15 5.36 5.02
C PHE A 433 -8.11 5.20 6.53
N ASP A 434 -8.93 5.97 7.24
CA ASP A 434 -8.82 6.10 8.69
C ASP A 434 -9.74 5.12 9.42
N ILE A 435 -10.89 4.79 8.84
CA ILE A 435 -11.74 3.74 9.41
C ILE A 435 -11.28 2.40 8.85
N ASP A 436 -11.45 2.12 7.57
CA ASP A 436 -11.22 0.76 7.04
C ASP A 436 -9.72 0.39 6.96
N GLY A 437 -8.82 1.37 6.87
CA GLY A 437 -7.36 1.16 6.80
C GLY A 437 -6.64 1.03 8.15
N ARG A 438 -7.22 1.47 9.28
CA ARG A 438 -6.55 1.46 10.59
C ARG A 438 -6.74 0.16 11.37
N ASN A 439 -5.73 -0.20 12.17
CA ASN A 439 -5.75 -1.34 13.09
C ASN A 439 -6.02 -2.71 12.43
N ILE A 440 -5.59 -2.90 11.18
CA ILE A 440 -5.65 -4.18 10.49
C ILE A 440 -4.69 -5.15 11.17
N SER A 441 -5.20 -6.28 11.68
CA SER A 441 -4.38 -7.37 12.24
C SER A 441 -3.89 -8.30 11.13
N LEU A 442 -4.78 -8.63 10.20
CA LEU A 442 -4.50 -9.51 9.08
C LEU A 442 -5.11 -8.91 7.80
N HIS A 443 -4.24 -8.54 6.86
CA HIS A 443 -4.68 -8.00 5.58
C HIS A 443 -5.43 -9.07 4.76
N ALA A 444 -6.42 -8.66 3.98
CA ALA A 444 -7.27 -9.55 3.19
C ALA A 444 -6.47 -10.49 2.27
N ILE A 445 -5.38 -9.97 1.68
CA ILE A 445 -4.46 -10.74 0.83
C ILE A 445 -3.75 -11.87 1.59
N ARG A 446 -3.41 -11.66 2.88
CA ARG A 446 -2.76 -12.67 3.73
C ARG A 446 -3.76 -13.66 4.34
N ARG A 447 -5.04 -13.27 4.43
CA ARG A 447 -6.09 -14.03 5.12
C ARG A 447 -6.50 -15.30 4.41
N SER A 448 -6.98 -15.16 3.18
CA SER A 448 -7.42 -16.29 2.36
C SER A 448 -7.50 -15.88 0.90
N PRO A 449 -7.41 -16.82 -0.05
CA PRO A 449 -7.57 -16.51 -1.47
C PRO A 449 -8.93 -15.86 -1.80
N ILE A 450 -9.99 -16.26 -1.08
CA ILE A 450 -11.33 -15.67 -1.23
C ILE A 450 -11.34 -14.22 -0.76
N SER A 451 -10.74 -13.93 0.40
CA SER A 451 -10.66 -12.56 0.92
C SER A 451 -9.79 -11.68 0.03
N ALA A 452 -8.68 -12.21 -0.50
CA ALA A 452 -7.81 -11.53 -1.45
C ALA A 452 -8.55 -11.20 -2.76
N GLY A 453 -9.34 -12.17 -3.26
CA GLY A 453 -10.20 -11.99 -4.43
C GLY A 453 -11.27 -10.93 -4.18
N LEU A 454 -12.01 -11.01 -3.07
CA LEU A 454 -13.02 -10.02 -2.71
C LEU A 454 -12.42 -8.62 -2.58
N TRP A 455 -11.28 -8.48 -1.90
CA TRP A 455 -10.56 -7.21 -1.82
C TRP A 455 -10.21 -6.70 -3.22
N GLY A 456 -9.57 -7.51 -4.07
CA GLY A 456 -9.21 -7.10 -5.43
C GLY A 456 -10.41 -6.72 -6.30
N PHE A 457 -11.49 -7.51 -6.26
CA PHE A 457 -12.67 -7.29 -7.10
C PHE A 457 -13.56 -6.17 -6.60
N ALA A 458 -13.58 -5.86 -5.31
CA ALA A 458 -14.42 -4.78 -4.78
C ALA A 458 -13.88 -3.39 -5.14
N HIS A 459 -12.57 -3.22 -5.38
CA HIS A 459 -11.99 -1.91 -5.72
C HIS A 459 -12.43 -1.40 -7.09
N LEU A 460 -12.56 -2.27 -8.09
CA LEU A 460 -13.01 -1.88 -9.44
C LEU A 460 -14.41 -1.23 -9.43
N PRO A 461 -15.49 -1.89 -8.97
CA PRO A 461 -16.81 -1.30 -8.89
C PRO A 461 -16.89 -0.16 -7.87
N PHE A 462 -16.07 -0.18 -6.81
CA PHE A 462 -15.93 0.96 -5.90
C PHE A 462 -15.51 2.23 -6.64
N VAL A 463 -14.38 2.17 -7.36
CA VAL A 463 -13.83 3.31 -8.10
C VAL A 463 -14.78 3.74 -9.21
N MET A 464 -15.32 2.78 -9.99
CA MET A 464 -16.29 3.09 -11.04
C MET A 464 -17.54 3.79 -10.50
N GLY A 465 -18.16 3.23 -9.46
CA GLY A 465 -19.36 3.82 -8.85
C GLY A 465 -19.09 5.22 -8.30
N TYR A 466 -17.93 5.41 -7.66
CA TYR A 466 -17.54 6.71 -7.13
C TYR A 466 -17.30 7.75 -8.24
N ILE A 467 -16.68 7.37 -9.35
CA ILE A 467 -16.48 8.25 -10.51
C ILE A 467 -17.82 8.62 -11.15
N VAL A 468 -18.70 7.64 -11.36
CA VAL A 468 -20.06 7.86 -11.90
C VAL A 468 -20.81 8.87 -11.04
N ALA A 469 -20.73 8.72 -9.72
CA ALA A 469 -21.33 9.65 -8.79
C ALA A 469 -20.68 11.04 -8.84
N THR A 470 -19.35 11.11 -8.92
CA THR A 470 -18.59 12.36 -8.95
C THR A 470 -18.90 13.17 -10.21
N SER A 471 -18.95 12.53 -11.37
CA SER A 471 -19.31 13.19 -12.63
C SER A 471 -20.79 13.60 -12.65
N ALA A 472 -21.68 12.83 -12.03
CA ALA A 472 -23.06 13.29 -11.83
C ALA A 472 -23.13 14.49 -10.87
N LEU A 473 -22.28 14.52 -9.84
CA LEU A 473 -22.21 15.62 -8.88
C LEU A 473 -21.75 16.94 -9.52
N SER A 474 -20.82 16.92 -10.48
CA SER A 474 -20.42 18.16 -11.20
C SER A 474 -21.62 18.81 -11.89
N ARG A 475 -22.47 18.02 -12.54
CA ARG A 475 -23.74 18.48 -13.14
C ARG A 475 -24.76 18.96 -12.09
N LEU A 476 -24.86 18.28 -10.95
CA LEU A 476 -25.74 18.72 -9.86
C LEU A 476 -25.31 20.06 -9.25
N VAL A 477 -24.01 20.31 -9.16
CA VAL A 477 -23.45 21.58 -8.67
C VAL A 477 -23.87 22.71 -9.61
N LEU A 478 -23.76 22.52 -10.93
CA LEU A 478 -24.10 23.53 -11.94
C LEU A 478 -25.61 23.69 -12.22
N ALA A 479 -26.48 22.90 -11.61
CA ALA A 479 -27.93 23.03 -11.79
C ALA A 479 -28.46 24.36 -11.22
N THR A 480 -29.42 25.00 -11.89
CA THR A 480 -30.01 26.30 -11.48
C THR A 480 -31.41 26.21 -10.85
N ASP A 481 -31.74 25.05 -10.29
CA ASP A 481 -33.05 24.68 -9.78
C ASP A 481 -33.43 25.28 -8.40
N ILE A 482 -32.60 26.17 -7.84
CA ILE A 482 -32.80 26.79 -6.53
C ILE A 482 -32.54 28.31 -6.56
N PRO A 483 -33.13 29.10 -5.64
CA PRO A 483 -32.80 30.51 -5.52
C PRO A 483 -31.30 30.73 -5.20
N GLY A 484 -30.67 31.74 -5.81
CA GLY A 484 -29.25 32.05 -5.61
C GLY A 484 -28.29 31.34 -6.58
N THR A 485 -28.81 30.82 -7.70
CA THR A 485 -28.03 30.32 -8.85
C THR A 485 -28.22 31.24 -10.06
N ASP A 486 -27.60 32.42 -10.02
CA ASP A 486 -27.62 33.34 -11.16
C ASP A 486 -26.57 32.95 -12.20
N LEU A 487 -27.00 32.71 -13.43
CA LEU A 487 -26.12 32.28 -14.54
C LEU A 487 -25.03 33.30 -14.89
N ASP A 488 -25.29 34.59 -14.68
CA ASP A 488 -24.33 35.66 -14.95
C ASP A 488 -23.16 35.68 -13.96
N GLN A 489 -23.23 34.91 -12.87
CA GLN A 489 -22.12 34.70 -11.95
C GLN A 489 -21.17 33.60 -12.41
N LEU A 490 -21.55 32.74 -13.36
CA LEU A 490 -20.69 31.68 -13.87
C LEU A 490 -19.87 32.17 -15.06
N ALA A 491 -18.59 31.81 -15.11
CA ALA A 491 -17.78 32.06 -16.30
C ALA A 491 -18.32 31.27 -17.51
N GLU A 492 -18.09 31.82 -18.71
CA GLU A 492 -18.60 31.36 -20.01
C GLU A 492 -18.59 29.82 -20.23
N PRO A 493 -17.52 29.05 -19.94
CA PRO A 493 -17.56 27.60 -20.15
C PRO A 493 -18.50 26.84 -19.21
N TYR A 494 -18.73 27.34 -17.99
CA TYR A 494 -19.60 26.70 -17.00
C TYR A 494 -21.06 27.13 -17.18
N ARG A 495 -21.28 28.34 -17.71
CA ARG A 495 -22.61 28.88 -18.02
C ARG A 495 -23.31 28.04 -19.08
N ASP A 496 -22.59 27.63 -20.13
CA ASP A 496 -23.15 26.81 -21.21
C ASP A 496 -23.48 25.38 -20.75
N SER A 497 -22.81 24.92 -19.69
CA SER A 497 -23.02 23.60 -19.08
C SER A 497 -24.06 23.60 -17.96
N ALA A 498 -24.55 24.77 -17.55
CA ALA A 498 -25.55 24.91 -16.50
C ALA A 498 -26.95 24.59 -17.05
N GLU A 499 -27.67 23.71 -16.35
CA GLU A 499 -29.00 23.27 -16.76
C GLU A 499 -30.07 23.73 -15.74
N ASP A 500 -31.21 24.22 -16.24
CA ASP A 500 -32.36 24.61 -15.41
C ASP A 500 -32.87 23.47 -14.54
N HIS A 501 -32.94 22.28 -15.12
CA HIS A 501 -33.28 21.04 -14.45
C HIS A 501 -32.39 19.92 -14.98
N PHE A 502 -31.71 19.24 -14.07
CA PHE A 502 -30.84 18.11 -14.40
C PHE A 502 -31.65 16.87 -14.80
N ASN A 503 -31.13 16.11 -15.77
CA ASN A 503 -31.74 14.88 -16.26
C ASN A 503 -31.95 13.84 -15.12
N SER A 504 -33.05 13.09 -15.20
CA SER A 504 -33.32 11.93 -14.33
C SER A 504 -32.13 10.96 -14.28
N GLY A 505 -31.43 10.75 -15.41
CA GLY A 505 -30.23 9.92 -15.47
C GLY A 505 -29.13 10.33 -14.48
N VAL A 506 -28.89 11.64 -14.34
CA VAL A 506 -27.89 12.20 -13.41
C VAL A 506 -28.24 11.83 -11.95
N ARG A 507 -29.53 11.80 -11.59
CA ARG A 507 -29.99 11.37 -10.26
C ARG A 507 -29.62 9.92 -9.97
N PHE A 508 -29.88 9.04 -10.93
CA PHE A 508 -29.56 7.62 -10.82
C PHE A 508 -28.04 7.42 -10.72
N PHE A 509 -27.27 8.07 -11.59
CA PHE A 509 -25.80 7.99 -11.56
C PHE A 509 -25.23 8.46 -10.22
N TYR A 510 -25.71 9.59 -9.72
CA TYR A 510 -25.28 10.12 -8.42
C TYR A 510 -25.59 9.14 -7.28
N CYS A 511 -26.85 8.75 -7.08
CA CYS A 511 -27.20 7.95 -5.90
C CYS A 511 -26.74 6.49 -6.00
N HIS A 512 -26.88 5.86 -7.18
CA HIS A 512 -26.44 4.46 -7.35
C HIS A 512 -24.92 4.37 -7.34
N GLY A 513 -24.22 5.34 -7.93
CA GLY A 513 -22.75 5.39 -7.88
C GLY A 513 -22.23 5.44 -6.45
N LEU A 514 -22.81 6.31 -5.60
CA LEU A 514 -22.46 6.40 -4.17
C LEU A 514 -22.84 5.15 -3.39
N ALA A 515 -24.02 4.59 -3.65
CA ALA A 515 -24.49 3.38 -2.98
C ALA A 515 -23.56 2.20 -3.29
N ILE A 516 -23.17 2.02 -4.56
CA ILE A 516 -22.22 1.00 -5.02
C ILE A 516 -20.85 1.25 -4.39
N ALA A 517 -20.35 2.49 -4.41
CA ALA A 517 -19.06 2.83 -3.81
C ALA A 517 -19.02 2.46 -2.32
N LEU A 518 -20.04 2.87 -1.57
CA LEU A 518 -20.14 2.59 -0.14
C LEU A 518 -20.32 1.09 0.16
N LEU A 519 -21.09 0.37 -0.66
CA LEU A 519 -21.28 -1.08 -0.55
C LEU A 519 -19.97 -1.83 -0.81
N CYS A 520 -19.21 -1.42 -1.83
CA CYS A 520 -17.92 -2.00 -2.14
C CYS A 520 -16.88 -1.70 -1.05
N MET A 521 -16.89 -0.49 -0.47
CA MET A 521 -16.09 -0.21 0.73
C MET A 521 -16.47 -1.10 1.91
N ALA A 522 -17.76 -1.40 2.10
CA ALA A 522 -18.20 -2.38 3.11
C ALA A 522 -17.62 -3.77 2.85
N ALA A 523 -17.60 -4.22 1.59
CA ALA A 523 -17.01 -5.49 1.17
C ALA A 523 -15.48 -5.52 1.37
N ILE A 524 -14.79 -4.42 1.06
CA ILE A 524 -13.35 -4.25 1.32
C ILE A 524 -13.09 -4.38 2.82
N SER A 525 -13.79 -3.60 3.65
CA SER A 525 -13.66 -3.66 5.11
C SER A 525 -13.95 -5.06 5.64
N PHE A 526 -15.00 -5.74 5.15
CA PHE A 526 -15.35 -7.11 5.53
C PHE A 526 -14.22 -8.11 5.25
N SER A 527 -13.48 -7.93 4.14
CA SER A 527 -12.38 -8.81 3.76
C SER A 527 -11.19 -8.76 4.75
N HIS A 528 -10.96 -7.61 5.40
CA HIS A 528 -9.89 -7.42 6.38
C HIS A 528 -10.25 -7.96 7.77
N GLU A 529 -9.24 -8.48 8.48
CA GLU A 529 -9.35 -8.73 9.92
C GLU A 529 -8.74 -7.56 10.69
N HIS A 530 -9.51 -7.02 11.65
CA HIS A 530 -9.10 -5.88 12.46
C HIS A 530 -8.82 -6.35 13.89
N LYS A 531 -7.88 -5.68 14.58
CA LYS A 531 -7.61 -5.94 15.99
C LYS A 531 -8.88 -5.67 16.82
N LYS A 532 -9.26 -6.64 17.66
CA LYS A 532 -10.40 -6.50 18.58
C LYS A 532 -9.95 -5.74 19.81
N GLN A 533 -10.55 -4.57 20.05
CA GLN A 533 -10.40 -3.87 21.33
C GLN A 533 -11.36 -4.48 22.36
N PRO A 534 -10.96 -4.63 23.63
CA PRO A 534 -11.70 -5.39 24.64
C PRO A 534 -13.06 -4.76 24.99
N THR A 535 -13.21 -3.44 24.89
CA THR A 535 -14.42 -2.69 25.30
C THR A 535 -15.03 -1.85 24.18
N LEU A 536 -15.07 -2.42 22.97
CA LEU A 536 -15.61 -1.76 21.77
C LEU A 536 -17.14 -1.53 21.86
N ARG A 537 -17.63 -0.32 21.53
CA ARG A 537 -19.06 0.02 21.67
C ARG A 537 -19.98 -0.72 20.69
N LEU A 538 -19.60 -0.83 19.42
CA LEU A 538 -20.39 -1.54 18.40
C LEU A 538 -19.53 -2.51 17.60
N ASN A 539 -19.93 -3.77 17.60
CA ASN A 539 -19.27 -4.81 16.81
C ASN A 539 -19.25 -4.46 15.31
N LYS A 540 -18.15 -4.81 14.64
CA LYS A 540 -17.92 -4.56 13.21
C LYS A 540 -19.11 -4.96 12.33
N ASN A 541 -19.71 -6.12 12.57
CA ASN A 541 -20.83 -6.61 11.77
C ASN A 541 -22.06 -5.69 11.84
N VAL A 542 -22.32 -5.08 13.00
CA VAL A 542 -23.43 -4.14 13.18
C VAL A 542 -23.16 -2.84 12.43
N ARG A 543 -21.92 -2.35 12.46
CA ARG A 543 -21.52 -1.14 11.73
C ARG A 543 -21.60 -1.34 10.21
N LEU A 544 -21.12 -2.48 9.72
CA LEU A 544 -21.26 -2.85 8.31
C LEU A 544 -22.73 -3.05 7.91
N ALA A 545 -23.58 -3.62 8.77
CA ALA A 545 -25.01 -3.73 8.51
C ALA A 545 -25.68 -2.35 8.39
N ASN A 546 -25.32 -1.38 9.25
CA ASN A 546 -25.76 0.01 9.12
C ASN A 546 -25.32 0.61 7.79
N ARG A 547 -24.07 0.39 7.37
CA ARG A 547 -23.57 0.85 6.06
C ARG A 547 -24.40 0.27 4.91
N ILE A 548 -24.72 -1.03 4.94
CA ILE A 548 -25.57 -1.68 3.93
C ILE A 548 -26.99 -1.12 3.94
N ALA A 549 -27.58 -0.86 5.10
CA ALA A 549 -28.91 -0.26 5.21
C ALA A 549 -28.94 1.14 4.56
N VAL A 550 -27.90 1.95 4.77
CA VAL A 550 -27.76 3.25 4.10
C VAL A 550 -27.60 3.12 2.59
N CYS A 551 -26.82 2.14 2.10
CA CYS A 551 -26.74 1.84 0.67
C CYS A 551 -28.13 1.54 0.07
N ILE A 552 -28.96 0.75 0.76
CA ILE A 552 -30.32 0.43 0.30
C ILE A 552 -31.16 1.71 0.17
N ILE A 553 -31.09 2.62 1.15
CA ILE A 553 -31.78 3.91 1.08
C ILE A 553 -31.31 4.71 -0.14
N MET A 554 -29.99 4.79 -0.37
CA MET A 554 -29.41 5.48 -1.52
C MET A 554 -29.84 4.86 -2.86
N PHE A 555 -30.04 3.54 -2.95
CA PHE A 555 -30.55 2.90 -4.17
C PHE A 555 -31.98 3.33 -4.52
N PHE A 556 -32.82 3.58 -3.51
CA PHE A 556 -34.21 4.01 -3.72
C PHE A 556 -34.39 5.54 -3.78
N LEU A 557 -33.39 6.31 -3.35
CA LEU A 557 -33.45 7.77 -3.34
C LEU A 557 -33.74 8.43 -4.71
N PRO A 558 -33.21 7.94 -5.86
CA PRO A 558 -33.52 8.49 -7.18
C PRO A 558 -35.00 8.47 -7.56
N LEU A 559 -35.82 7.60 -6.94
CA LEU A 559 -37.26 7.54 -7.22
C LEU A 559 -38.00 8.79 -6.70
N ALA A 560 -37.39 9.57 -5.80
CA ALA A 560 -37.93 10.83 -5.32
C ALA A 560 -37.70 11.95 -6.33
N THR A 561 -38.56 12.04 -7.36
CA THR A 561 -38.39 12.96 -8.49
C THR A 561 -38.60 14.44 -8.14
N SER A 562 -39.17 14.76 -6.97
CA SER A 562 -39.41 16.13 -6.51
C SER A 562 -38.20 16.78 -5.83
N LEU A 563 -37.10 16.05 -5.62
CA LEU A 563 -35.93 16.58 -4.93
C LEU A 563 -35.11 17.50 -5.86
N GLN A 564 -34.89 18.72 -5.39
CA GLN A 564 -33.91 19.66 -5.93
C GLN A 564 -32.48 19.14 -5.69
N SER A 565 -31.53 19.64 -6.48
CA SER A 565 -30.11 19.28 -6.45
C SER A 565 -29.48 19.50 -5.07
N LEU A 566 -29.73 20.65 -4.44
CA LEU A 566 -29.21 20.96 -3.10
C LEU A 566 -29.76 19.99 -2.04
N SER A 567 -31.06 19.73 -2.09
CA SER A 567 -31.72 18.77 -1.18
C SER A 567 -31.18 17.36 -1.39
N LEU A 568 -30.97 16.95 -2.64
CA LEU A 568 -30.43 15.64 -2.98
C LEU A 568 -29.01 15.47 -2.44
N ILE A 569 -28.11 16.43 -2.69
CA ILE A 569 -26.74 16.44 -2.17
C ILE A 569 -26.72 16.47 -0.64
N SER A 570 -27.60 17.26 -0.02
CA SER A 570 -27.67 17.37 1.43
C SER A 570 -28.14 16.07 2.09
N ILE A 571 -29.11 15.37 1.50
CA ILE A 571 -29.61 14.08 2.00
C ILE A 571 -28.52 13.00 1.87
N THR A 572 -27.87 12.89 0.70
CA THR A 572 -26.79 11.91 0.50
C THR A 572 -25.61 12.18 1.42
N LEU A 573 -25.20 13.44 1.61
CA LEU A 573 -24.17 13.83 2.57
C LEU A 573 -24.59 13.47 4.01
N SER A 574 -25.82 13.77 4.40
CA SER A 574 -26.31 13.45 5.76
C SER A 574 -26.26 11.94 6.02
N LEU A 575 -26.61 11.13 5.01
CA LEU A 575 -26.52 9.68 5.07
C LEU A 575 -25.07 9.18 5.18
N THR A 576 -24.11 9.76 4.44
CA THR A 576 -22.70 9.35 4.53
C THR A 576 -22.07 9.80 5.85
N VAL A 577 -22.37 11.01 6.31
CA VAL A 577 -21.94 11.51 7.63
C VAL A 577 -22.54 10.66 8.75
N TRP A 578 -23.80 10.23 8.64
CA TRP A 578 -24.39 9.28 9.58
C TRP A 578 -23.60 7.97 9.66
N VAL A 579 -23.21 7.41 8.50
CA VAL A 579 -22.34 6.21 8.47
C VAL A 579 -21.01 6.48 9.16
N LEU A 580 -20.37 7.62 8.87
CA LEU A 580 -19.11 8.01 9.52
C LEU A 580 -19.26 8.11 11.04
N VAL A 581 -20.29 8.79 11.54
CA VAL A 581 -20.55 8.93 12.97
C VAL A 581 -20.78 7.57 13.64
N VAL A 582 -21.59 6.69 13.04
CA VAL A 582 -21.81 5.33 13.57
C VAL A 582 -20.53 4.50 13.57
N GLU A 583 -19.67 4.65 12.57
CA GLU A 583 -18.37 3.96 12.51
C GLU A 583 -17.39 4.47 13.57
N LEU A 584 -17.27 5.79 13.72
CA LEU A 584 -16.41 6.41 14.74
C LEU A 584 -16.90 6.06 16.16
N TRP A 585 -18.18 6.28 16.43
CA TRP A 585 -18.81 5.92 17.70
C TRP A 585 -18.65 4.44 17.99
N GLY A 586 -18.91 3.59 16.99
CA GLY A 586 -18.84 2.16 17.14
C GLY A 586 -17.41 1.62 17.30
N LYS A 587 -16.38 2.32 16.82
CA LYS A 587 -14.98 1.99 17.04
C LYS A 587 -14.43 2.48 18.38
N SER A 588 -15.05 3.49 18.99
CA SER A 588 -14.64 3.96 20.30
C SER A 588 -14.87 2.90 21.39
N CYS A 589 -14.09 2.99 22.47
CA CYS A 589 -14.25 2.12 23.64
C CYS A 589 -15.30 2.70 24.61
N THR A 590 -15.93 1.87 25.44
CA THR A 590 -16.82 2.33 26.52
C THR A 590 -16.06 3.09 27.61
N ASP A 591 -14.79 2.71 27.82
CA ASP A 591 -13.96 3.21 28.93
C ASP A 591 -13.13 4.45 28.53
N ASP A 592 -13.38 4.96 27.33
CA ASP A 592 -12.74 6.15 26.77
C ASP A 592 -13.84 7.15 26.41
N PRO A 593 -13.79 8.41 26.91
CA PRO A 593 -14.77 9.42 26.51
C PRO A 593 -14.73 9.62 24.99
N PHE A 594 -15.91 9.74 24.38
CA PHE A 594 -16.01 9.98 22.93
C PHE A 594 -15.67 11.43 22.57
N ILE A 595 -15.87 12.35 23.51
CA ILE A 595 -15.58 13.76 23.39
C ILE A 595 -14.78 14.15 24.63
N GLY A 596 -13.61 14.74 24.42
CA GLY A 596 -12.69 15.12 25.48
C GLY A 596 -11.61 14.07 25.74
N GLU A 597 -10.67 14.44 26.59
CA GLU A 597 -9.58 13.56 27.00
C GLU A 597 -10.06 12.62 28.10
N LYS A 598 -9.48 11.41 28.14
CA LYS A 598 -9.70 10.50 29.24
C LYS A 598 -9.21 11.13 30.54
N ASP A 599 -10.07 11.20 31.55
CA ASP A 599 -9.68 11.69 32.88
C ASP A 599 -8.44 10.92 33.37
N GLY A 600 -7.35 11.66 33.64
CA GLY A 600 -6.07 11.09 34.07
C GLY A 600 -5.11 10.72 32.94
N CYS A 601 -5.40 11.06 31.67
CA CYS A 601 -4.41 11.03 30.59
C CYS A 601 -3.42 12.18 30.81
N CYS A 602 -2.49 12.00 31.74
CA CYS A 602 -1.40 12.95 31.93
C CYS A 602 -0.46 12.79 30.74
N ILE A 603 -0.48 13.77 29.84
CA ILE A 603 0.59 13.90 28.85
C ILE A 603 1.84 14.30 29.65
N THR A 604 2.80 13.40 29.75
CA THR A 604 4.07 13.69 30.42
C THR A 604 4.91 14.56 29.50
N TYR A 605 5.03 15.84 29.84
CA TYR A 605 5.91 16.77 29.14
C TYR A 605 7.26 16.81 29.86
N CYS A 606 8.32 16.37 29.18
CA CYS A 606 9.68 16.44 29.70
C CYS A 606 10.37 17.71 29.18
N ALA A 607 10.98 18.50 30.07
CA ALA A 607 11.70 19.72 29.72
C ALA A 607 13.09 19.74 30.36
N ARG A 608 14.09 20.27 29.64
CA ARG A 608 15.46 20.40 30.12
C ARG A 608 15.65 21.75 30.81
N CYS A 609 15.80 21.77 32.13
CA CYS A 609 16.04 22.99 32.90
C CYS A 609 17.35 22.89 33.69
N LYS A 610 18.03 24.03 33.93
CA LYS A 610 19.14 24.06 34.89
C LYS A 610 18.56 24.01 36.30
N LYS A 611 19.28 23.38 37.23
CA LYS A 611 18.85 23.22 38.62
C LYS A 611 18.46 24.55 39.30
N ASN A 612 19.21 25.62 39.03
CA ASN A 612 18.90 26.95 39.55
C ASN A 612 17.58 27.51 39.00
N ASP A 613 17.28 27.27 37.72
CA ASP A 613 16.04 27.74 37.07
C ASP A 613 14.82 26.96 37.60
N VAL A 614 15.00 25.68 37.96
CA VAL A 614 13.97 24.84 38.60
C VAL A 614 13.69 25.32 40.03
N GLU A 615 14.75 25.61 40.80
CA GLU A 615 14.62 26.14 42.17
C GLU A 615 13.94 27.52 42.18
N GLU A 616 14.23 28.38 41.19
CA GLU A 616 13.62 29.70 41.03
C GLU A 616 12.15 29.62 40.55
N MET A 617 11.80 28.66 39.68
CA MET A 617 10.42 28.37 39.26
C MET A 617 9.56 27.78 40.39
N ILE A 618 10.09 26.81 41.15
CA ILE A 618 9.39 26.22 42.30
C ILE A 618 9.17 27.28 43.40
N ALA A 619 10.09 28.23 43.54
CA ALA A 619 9.96 29.34 44.49
C ALA A 619 8.98 30.44 44.04
N SER A 620 8.62 30.51 42.75
CA SER A 620 7.86 31.64 42.18
C SER A 620 6.39 31.36 41.88
N ASP A 621 5.94 30.11 41.78
CA ASP A 621 4.54 29.82 41.47
C ASP A 621 4.02 28.53 42.13
N GLU A 622 3.29 28.66 43.25
CA GLU A 622 2.67 27.55 43.98
C GLU A 622 1.49 26.90 43.24
N THR A 623 1.03 27.45 42.11
CA THR A 623 -0.31 27.13 41.56
C THR A 623 -0.40 26.33 40.26
N LEU A 624 0.70 25.89 39.62
CA LEU A 624 0.53 25.35 38.25
C LEU A 624 1.48 24.23 37.78
N LEU A 625 1.70 23.19 38.58
CA LEU A 625 2.34 21.96 38.09
C LEU A 625 1.47 20.72 38.34
N ARG A 626 0.63 20.41 37.35
CA ARG A 626 -0.07 19.12 37.22
C ARG A 626 0.71 18.13 36.32
N GLY A 627 2.04 18.30 36.23
CA GLY A 627 2.94 17.43 35.47
C GLY A 627 4.06 16.90 36.36
N GLU A 628 4.46 15.65 36.14
CA GLU A 628 5.59 15.03 36.85
C GLU A 628 6.90 15.59 36.30
N LEU A 629 7.71 16.23 37.15
CA LEU A 629 8.97 16.87 36.76
C LEU A 629 10.10 15.85 36.88
N LEU A 630 10.61 15.37 35.74
CA LEU A 630 11.74 14.44 35.67
C LEU A 630 13.00 15.20 35.24
N GLU A 631 14.07 15.09 36.03
CA GLU A 631 15.40 15.54 35.61
C GLU A 631 15.85 14.66 34.44
N LEU A 632 15.97 15.24 33.23
CA LEU A 632 16.63 14.54 32.13
C LEU A 632 18.09 14.31 32.49
N ASP A 633 18.55 13.07 32.34
CA ASP A 633 19.95 12.72 32.53
C ASP A 633 20.82 13.49 31.52
N ARG A 634 22.08 13.78 31.87
CA ARG A 634 22.98 14.66 31.07
C ARG A 634 23.18 14.19 29.62
N ALA A 635 22.83 12.94 29.32
CA ALA A 635 22.95 12.28 28.03
C ALA A 635 21.84 12.61 27.02
N GLU A 636 20.66 13.07 27.45
CA GLU A 636 19.55 13.36 26.52
C GLU A 636 19.67 14.80 25.97
N LYS A 637 20.11 14.91 24.71
CA LYS A 637 20.09 16.17 23.95
C LYS A 637 18.81 16.25 23.12
N THR A 638 17.92 17.17 23.47
CA THR A 638 16.87 17.65 22.57
C THR A 638 17.44 18.70 21.62
N ALA A 639 17.08 18.60 20.35
CA ALA A 639 17.38 19.63 19.36
C ALA A 639 16.55 20.88 19.65
N MET A 640 17.17 22.05 19.52
CA MET A 640 16.47 23.33 19.44
C MET A 640 16.10 23.62 17.99
#